data_AF-A0A538U6F0-F1
#
_entry.id   AF-A0A538U6F0-F1
#
_cell.length_a   1.000
_cell.length_b   1.000
_cell.length_c   1.000
_cell.angle_alpha   90.00
_cell.angle_beta   90.00
_cell.angle_gamma   90.00
#
_symmetry.space_group_name_H-M   'P 1'
#
loop_
_entity.id
_entity.type
_entity.pdbx_description
1 polymer ?
#
loop_
_entity_poly.entity_id
_entity_poly.type
_entity_poly.pdbx_seq_one_letter_code
_entity_poly.pdbx_strand_id
1 'polypeptide(L)'
;MKLGLTILSLLALLISPSLRADEIRLDDVVARATRDVVVRSALEDNALLDLCHRSLLEASGAEVSLAFPLPPGVRLQAGPITVRQALALAPKDEPIVVVELTAARLEELLETGAQRLPAYAWDEGSPLVAPAADDSAWITADGVSYEIDLTAPPGRRVVHLALRGGAGRERSIRRRERPSAGRVARAHAAHGDDRRCVRPPLERPARLRPAAGAASHRSPGAPRRGPARGGDPPLSRPARAPRRPRILAGARVRVARGAAVGRLPRSSRFARAVVDGLVKRHLIGELATDEYFQPFAAVRLPMVLDWCERAARFAHYALERESDAESFRRSLLAGTSWVRPGRATTRDTVTRAQLLGFIANARFPVVRVLYTTDFHGAMEPIRRGARSRGGSAALAGRIGALRDENAEGTVLLDGGDVFQGTMISNLAYGRPVVEQMNRLGYTAMAIGNHEFDWSVDTLVRRIDTMRFATLGANITEAATGRRPRWARSDTLVVRRGVRVGVFGLAYPRTPTVTLPRNVATLRFGDDSTAAAAFPHSLRGRGADVVLACGHIPGTQDSTGVVSGDLARLARGVPGVDAWLGGHSHTWVDGEVRGIPTLIPGSRGEAIGVCDLVVDPVRDRVAERHHRLVSVWVDETAPDSTIAALVARWGRDVERQAREPIGVSSLRLGRERGGESAIGSFVADVMRAVTGADLALQNNGGLRAELPQGTVTRSDLYEVMPFDNTIVTVELTGAEIRRLLEEGLMRERVMQVSGIRYRFDLGRLSGSRVTALLDGEGRPLDERRTFRVAVNDFMAAGGDDLATLTQARRRVDTNIGVRDAIENDLRARSQMAGGFRYEGDGRVLREPGSRAPSGE
;
A
#
# COMPACT_ATOMS: atom_id res chain seq x y z
N MET A 1 27.44 11.12 17.59
CA MET A 1 27.68 10.29 18.80
C MET A 1 28.81 9.30 18.55
N LYS A 2 29.53 8.80 19.58
CA LYS A 2 30.39 7.61 19.45
C LYS A 2 29.70 6.40 20.08
N LEU A 3 28.77 5.80 19.34
CA LEU A 3 27.99 4.65 19.79
C LEU A 3 28.77 3.35 19.50
N GLY A 4 29.60 2.93 20.46
CA GLY A 4 30.49 1.77 20.34
C GLY A 4 29.78 0.42 20.44
N LEU A 5 28.77 0.17 19.60
CA LEU A 5 28.07 -1.11 19.51
C LEU A 5 28.96 -2.13 18.78
N THR A 6 29.16 -3.30 19.42
CA THR A 6 29.69 -4.49 18.76
C THR A 6 28.57 -5.23 18.06
N ILE A 7 28.92 -6.06 17.08
CA ILE A 7 27.96 -6.87 16.30
C ILE A 7 27.13 -7.79 17.22
N LEU A 8 27.74 -8.27 18.31
CA LEU A 8 27.10 -9.02 19.39
C LEU A 8 25.95 -8.25 20.06
N SER A 9 26.20 -6.99 20.43
CA SER A 9 25.18 -6.12 21.03
C SER A 9 24.03 -5.82 20.07
N LEU A 10 24.25 -5.94 18.76
CA LEU A 10 23.23 -5.78 17.73
C LEU A 10 22.44 -7.09 17.53
N LEU A 11 23.10 -8.25 17.43
CA LEU A 11 22.44 -9.55 17.33
C LEU A 11 21.59 -9.87 18.57
N ALA A 12 22.01 -9.41 19.75
CA ALA A 12 21.21 -9.51 20.97
C ALA A 12 19.85 -8.77 20.87
N LEU A 13 19.71 -7.77 19.98
CA LEU A 13 18.46 -7.04 19.76
C LEU A 13 17.41 -7.90 19.04
N LEU A 14 17.83 -8.88 18.23
CA LEU A 14 16.95 -9.82 17.52
C LEU A 14 16.11 -10.65 18.49
N ILE A 15 16.73 -11.09 19.59
CA ILE A 15 16.17 -12.07 20.53
C ILE A 15 15.74 -11.46 21.87
N SER A 16 15.97 -10.16 22.10
CA SER A 16 15.64 -9.52 23.37
C SER A 16 14.19 -9.00 23.43
N PRO A 17 13.38 -9.42 24.41
CA PRO A 17 12.08 -8.81 24.68
C PRO A 17 12.20 -7.42 25.34
N SER A 18 13.42 -6.95 25.67
CA SER A 18 13.62 -5.63 26.29
C SER A 18 13.63 -4.45 25.32
N LEU A 19 13.90 -4.65 24.02
CA LEU A 19 14.09 -3.53 23.08
C LEU A 19 12.77 -2.89 22.68
N ARG A 20 12.48 -1.73 23.26
CA ARG A 20 11.25 -0.97 23.06
C ARG A 20 11.20 -0.30 21.68
N ALA A 21 10.05 -0.37 21.02
CA ALA A 21 9.82 0.25 19.71
C ALA A 21 9.65 1.79 19.80
N ASP A 22 9.66 2.31 21.02
CA ASP A 22 9.56 3.71 21.41
C ASP A 22 10.92 4.40 21.62
N GLU A 23 12.06 3.69 21.59
CA GLU A 23 13.38 4.29 21.90
C GLU A 23 14.24 4.66 20.66
N ILE A 24 14.21 3.85 19.59
CA ILE A 24 14.71 4.22 18.25
C ILE A 24 13.83 3.51 17.21
N ARG A 25 13.07 4.27 16.41
CA ARG A 25 12.34 3.73 15.26
C ARG A 25 13.21 3.88 14.02
N LEU A 26 13.54 2.76 13.39
CA LEU A 26 14.33 2.79 12.15
C LEU A 26 13.52 3.25 10.94
N ASP A 27 12.19 3.29 11.07
CA ASP A 27 11.27 3.83 10.04
C ASP A 27 10.80 5.26 10.33
N ASP A 28 11.35 5.93 11.37
CA ASP A 28 11.13 7.37 11.57
C ASP A 28 11.61 8.16 10.34
N VAL A 29 10.76 9.07 9.87
CA VAL A 29 11.00 9.89 8.69
C VAL A 29 11.93 11.04 9.06
N VAL A 30 13.23 10.89 8.78
CA VAL A 30 14.26 11.91 9.05
C VAL A 30 14.30 13.01 7.98
N ALA A 31 13.86 12.71 6.76
CA ALA A 31 13.81 13.66 5.65
C ALA A 31 12.77 13.22 4.59
N ARG A 32 12.63 13.96 3.49
CA ARG A 32 11.77 13.59 2.35
C ARG A 32 12.44 13.93 1.03
N ALA A 33 12.55 12.96 0.13
CA ALA A 33 12.98 13.17 -1.24
C ALA A 33 11.79 13.66 -2.08
N THR A 34 11.97 14.74 -2.82
CA THR A 34 10.94 15.32 -3.72
C THR A 34 10.91 14.70 -5.11
N ARG A 35 11.98 13.97 -5.47
CA ARG A 35 12.15 13.23 -6.71
C ARG A 35 13.08 12.04 -6.48
N ASP A 36 13.08 11.08 -7.38
CA ASP A 36 14.10 10.05 -7.42
C ASP A 36 15.50 10.66 -7.64
N VAL A 37 16.47 10.12 -6.91
CA VAL A 37 17.90 10.39 -7.09
C VAL A 37 18.59 9.04 -7.30
N VAL A 38 19.35 8.92 -8.38
CA VAL A 38 20.13 7.72 -8.73
C VAL A 38 21.53 8.19 -9.08
N VAL A 39 22.54 7.61 -8.44
CA VAL A 39 23.94 7.76 -8.85
C VAL A 39 24.16 6.85 -10.07
N ARG A 40 24.62 7.40 -11.19
CA ARG A 40 24.86 6.68 -12.45
C ARG A 40 26.35 6.46 -12.72
N SER A 41 27.20 7.32 -12.16
CA SER A 41 28.65 7.35 -12.34
C SER A 41 29.32 7.77 -11.03
N ALA A 42 30.52 7.28 -10.76
CA ALA A 42 31.36 7.78 -9.66
C ALA A 42 32.06 9.11 -10.02
N LEU A 43 31.86 9.61 -11.25
CA LEU A 43 32.43 10.85 -11.80
C LEU A 43 31.37 11.92 -12.11
N GLU A 44 30.08 11.65 -11.87
CA GLU A 44 29.02 12.67 -12.03
C GLU A 44 28.73 13.40 -10.72
N ASP A 45 28.49 14.71 -10.83
CA ASP A 45 27.91 15.49 -9.74
C ASP A 45 26.51 14.97 -9.40
N ASN A 46 26.22 14.79 -8.11
CA ASN A 46 24.98 14.19 -7.66
C ASN A 46 24.56 14.62 -6.25
N ALA A 47 23.26 14.87 -6.09
CA ALA A 47 22.67 15.42 -4.87
C ALA A 47 22.76 14.51 -3.61
N LEU A 48 23.19 13.25 -3.75
CA LEU A 48 23.47 12.37 -2.61
C LEU A 48 24.90 12.60 -2.09
N LEU A 49 25.89 12.79 -2.97
CA LEU A 49 27.24 13.19 -2.58
C LEU A 49 27.24 14.60 -1.96
N ASP A 50 26.48 15.54 -2.51
CA ASP A 50 26.23 16.86 -1.87
C ASP A 50 25.66 16.74 -0.45
N LEU A 51 24.80 15.74 -0.22
CA LEU A 51 24.17 15.52 1.08
C LEU A 51 25.19 14.94 2.07
N CYS A 52 26.06 14.04 1.61
CA CYS A 52 27.19 13.52 2.40
C CYS A 52 28.16 14.66 2.79
N HIS A 53 28.63 15.48 1.84
CA HIS A 53 29.54 16.60 2.11
C HIS A 53 28.95 17.62 3.08
N ARG A 54 27.72 18.09 2.85
CA ARG A 54 27.05 19.03 3.77
C ARG A 54 26.85 18.44 5.16
N SER A 55 26.53 17.14 5.27
CA SER A 55 26.44 16.44 6.55
C SER A 55 27.80 16.37 7.27
N LEU A 56 28.89 16.16 6.54
CA LEU A 56 30.25 16.17 7.09
C LEU A 56 30.64 17.58 7.59
N LEU A 57 30.41 18.63 6.79
CA LEU A 57 30.67 20.02 7.17
C LEU A 57 29.88 20.41 8.42
N GLU A 58 28.55 20.17 8.45
CA GLU A 58 27.70 20.52 9.58
C GLU A 58 28.04 19.73 10.86
N ALA A 59 28.34 18.43 10.75
CA ALA A 59 28.67 17.59 11.90
C ALA A 59 30.10 17.79 12.45
N SER A 60 31.01 18.36 11.65
CA SER A 60 32.41 18.60 12.05
C SER A 60 32.71 20.05 12.42
N GLY A 61 32.06 21.02 11.78
CA GLY A 61 32.46 22.42 11.80
C GLY A 61 33.73 22.74 11.00
N ALA A 62 34.17 21.85 10.11
CA ALA A 62 35.33 22.05 9.25
C ALA A 62 35.04 23.00 8.07
N GLU A 63 36.10 23.64 7.54
CA GLU A 63 36.01 24.53 6.36
C GLU A 63 35.96 23.74 5.03
N VAL A 64 36.45 22.51 5.02
CA VAL A 64 36.49 21.60 3.87
C VAL A 64 36.06 20.21 4.33
N SER A 65 35.27 19.53 3.51
CA SER A 65 34.88 18.14 3.70
C SER A 65 35.52 17.25 2.62
N LEU A 66 35.75 15.99 2.96
CA LEU A 66 36.39 15.00 2.10
C LEU A 66 35.56 13.71 2.15
N ALA A 67 35.17 13.20 0.98
CA ALA A 67 34.37 11.99 0.86
C ALA A 67 34.75 11.21 -0.40
N PHE A 68 34.72 9.89 -0.31
CA PHE A 68 34.73 9.03 -1.50
C PHE A 68 33.43 9.24 -2.30
N PRO A 69 33.46 9.12 -3.64
CA PRO A 69 32.24 9.14 -4.44
C PRO A 69 31.32 7.96 -4.05
N LEU A 70 30.02 8.10 -4.32
CA LEU A 70 29.07 7.02 -4.11
C LEU A 70 29.10 6.02 -5.28
N PRO A 71 28.96 4.70 -5.02
CA PRO A 71 28.94 3.70 -6.09
C PRO A 71 27.81 3.91 -7.10
N PRO A 72 28.04 3.66 -8.40
CA PRO A 72 26.99 3.61 -9.41
C PRO A 72 25.85 2.65 -9.02
N GLY A 73 24.61 3.07 -9.24
CA GLY A 73 23.41 2.30 -8.96
C GLY A 73 22.76 2.57 -7.59
N VAL A 74 23.40 3.31 -6.68
CA VAL A 74 22.77 3.81 -5.44
C VAL A 74 21.53 4.64 -5.78
N ARG A 75 20.39 4.37 -5.14
CA ARG A 75 19.11 5.03 -5.39
C ARG A 75 18.43 5.46 -4.09
N LEU A 76 17.91 6.68 -4.10
CA LEU A 76 16.94 7.20 -3.15
C LEU A 76 15.64 7.49 -3.92
N GLN A 77 14.53 6.87 -3.52
CA GLN A 77 13.24 7.07 -4.18
C GLN A 77 12.53 8.32 -3.67
N ALA A 78 11.69 8.94 -4.50
CA ALA A 78 10.80 10.01 -4.08
C ALA A 78 9.85 9.54 -2.96
N GLY A 79 9.75 10.30 -1.86
CA GLY A 79 8.96 9.92 -0.70
C GLY A 79 9.66 10.19 0.64
N PRO A 80 9.09 9.69 1.75
CA PRO A 80 9.72 9.73 3.06
C PRO A 80 11.09 9.01 3.03
N ILE A 81 12.09 9.60 3.70
CA ILE A 81 13.41 9.02 3.91
C ILE A 81 13.47 8.58 5.37
N THR A 82 13.58 7.28 5.61
CA THR A 82 13.65 6.72 6.97
C THR A 82 15.07 6.67 7.53
N VAL A 83 15.23 6.53 8.85
CA VAL A 83 16.54 6.26 9.48
C VAL A 83 17.22 5.03 8.84
N ARG A 84 16.45 3.97 8.53
CA ARG A 84 16.90 2.74 7.85
C ARG A 84 17.51 3.05 6.48
N GLN A 85 16.86 3.90 5.68
CA GLN A 85 17.36 4.33 4.37
C GLN A 85 18.56 5.28 4.50
N ALA A 86 18.54 6.21 5.46
CA ALA A 86 19.65 7.12 5.71
C ALA A 86 20.93 6.37 6.15
N LEU A 87 20.79 5.31 6.97
CA LEU A 87 21.88 4.40 7.32
C LEU A 87 22.38 3.61 6.09
N ALA A 88 21.47 3.14 5.22
CA ALA A 88 21.84 2.40 4.02
C ALA A 88 22.63 3.23 2.97
N LEU A 89 22.61 4.56 3.06
CA LEU A 89 23.42 5.46 2.22
C LEU A 89 24.90 5.59 2.67
N ALA A 90 25.28 5.04 3.84
CA ALA A 90 26.65 5.08 4.34
C ALA A 90 27.42 3.78 4.02
N PRO A 91 28.27 3.73 2.97
CA PRO A 91 28.95 2.50 2.55
C PRO A 91 30.09 2.06 3.48
N LYS A 92 30.49 2.89 4.47
CA LYS A 92 31.49 2.57 5.50
C LYS A 92 31.18 3.30 6.82
N ASP A 93 31.23 2.60 7.95
CA ASP A 93 31.06 3.17 9.29
C ASP A 93 32.37 3.80 9.83
N GLU A 94 32.92 4.75 9.09
CA GLU A 94 34.13 5.47 9.45
C GLU A 94 33.81 6.64 10.41
N PRO A 95 34.64 6.87 11.45
CA PRO A 95 34.44 8.02 12.34
C PRO A 95 34.78 9.31 11.58
N ILE A 96 33.95 10.35 11.73
CA ILE A 96 34.33 11.70 11.28
C ILE A 96 35.61 12.11 12.02
N VAL A 97 36.71 12.25 11.27
CA VAL A 97 37.99 12.76 11.76
C VAL A 97 38.17 14.17 11.21
N VAL A 98 38.38 15.14 12.10
CA VAL A 98 38.78 16.50 11.72
C VAL A 98 40.30 16.57 11.78
N VAL A 99 40.92 17.02 10.70
CA VAL A 99 42.37 17.22 10.57
C VAL A 99 42.66 18.64 10.08
N GLU A 100 43.75 19.23 10.54
CA GLU A 100 44.26 20.49 10.02
C GLU A 100 45.23 20.19 8.87
N LEU A 101 44.94 20.70 7.67
CA LEU A 101 45.75 20.51 6.47
C LEU A 101 46.15 21.87 5.90
N THR A 102 47.41 22.00 5.46
CA THR A 102 47.78 23.13 4.62
C THR A 102 47.23 22.92 3.20
N ALA A 103 46.96 24.01 2.48
CA ALA A 103 46.38 23.94 1.14
C ALA A 103 47.17 23.04 0.17
N ALA A 104 48.51 23.03 0.25
CA ALA A 104 49.38 22.17 -0.55
C ALA A 104 49.26 20.66 -0.20
N ARG A 105 48.80 20.31 1.00
CA ARG A 105 48.50 18.92 1.40
C ARG A 105 47.08 18.50 1.04
N LEU A 106 46.14 19.44 0.91
CA LEU A 106 44.85 19.20 0.29
C LEU A 106 45.01 18.96 -1.23
N GLU A 107 45.81 19.79 -1.90
CA GLU A 107 46.22 19.63 -3.32
C GLU A 107 46.82 18.24 -3.57
N GLU A 108 47.85 17.85 -2.79
CA GLU A 108 48.52 16.54 -2.88
C GLU A 108 47.58 15.35 -2.59
N LEU A 109 46.61 15.50 -1.69
CA LEU A 109 45.63 14.46 -1.38
C LEU A 109 44.62 14.25 -2.52
N LEU A 110 44.10 15.34 -3.09
CA LEU A 110 43.23 15.28 -4.27
C LEU A 110 43.97 14.73 -5.49
N GLU A 111 45.22 15.15 -5.70
CA GLU A 111 46.13 14.60 -6.71
C GLU A 111 46.31 13.09 -6.57
N THR A 112 46.55 12.60 -5.34
CA THR A 112 46.73 11.17 -5.07
C THR A 112 45.51 10.33 -5.50
N GLY A 113 44.31 10.91 -5.46
CA GLY A 113 43.11 10.34 -6.05
C GLY A 113 43.06 10.49 -7.58
N ALA A 114 43.17 11.72 -8.09
CA ALA A 114 43.05 12.04 -9.51
C ALA A 114 44.08 11.32 -10.40
N GLN A 115 45.24 10.98 -9.86
CA GLN A 115 46.28 10.18 -10.54
C GLN A 115 45.83 8.75 -10.89
N ARG A 116 44.86 8.19 -10.16
CA ARG A 116 44.36 6.82 -10.37
C ARG A 116 43.21 6.74 -11.37
N LEU A 117 42.62 7.88 -11.74
CA LEU A 117 41.62 7.94 -12.80
C LEU A 117 42.27 7.59 -14.15
N PRO A 118 41.61 6.79 -15.00
CA PRO A 118 42.13 6.50 -16.34
C PRO A 118 42.27 7.81 -17.14
N ALA A 119 43.29 7.88 -18.02
CA ALA A 119 43.31 8.92 -19.04
C ALA A 119 42.12 8.69 -19.99
N TYR A 120 41.31 9.72 -20.21
CA TYR A 120 40.03 9.61 -20.90
C TYR A 120 39.89 10.71 -21.94
N ALA A 121 39.67 10.33 -23.20
CA ALA A 121 39.29 11.24 -24.27
C ALA A 121 37.75 11.38 -24.27
N TRP A 122 37.25 12.60 -24.44
CA TRP A 122 35.83 12.91 -24.41
C TRP A 122 35.49 13.93 -25.51
N ASP A 123 34.33 13.75 -26.15
CA ASP A 123 33.78 14.73 -27.09
C ASP A 123 32.99 15.80 -26.33
N GLU A 124 33.13 17.06 -26.73
CA GLU A 124 32.57 18.21 -26.02
C GLU A 124 31.04 18.12 -25.90
N GLY A 125 30.52 18.17 -24.67
CA GLY A 125 29.11 17.99 -24.35
C GLY A 125 28.68 16.56 -24.01
N SER A 126 29.56 15.56 -24.10
CA SER A 126 29.26 14.19 -23.70
C SER A 126 29.25 14.00 -22.17
N PRO A 127 28.32 13.22 -21.59
CA PRO A 127 28.27 12.98 -20.14
C PRO A 127 29.39 12.03 -19.66
N LEU A 128 29.96 12.30 -18.49
CA LEU A 128 31.07 11.55 -17.87
C LEU A 128 30.62 10.20 -17.27
N VAL A 129 30.17 9.29 -18.14
CA VAL A 129 29.78 7.92 -17.81
C VAL A 129 30.90 6.96 -18.21
N ALA A 130 31.86 6.76 -17.31
CA ALA A 130 32.97 5.83 -17.52
C ALA A 130 32.62 4.42 -17.00
N PRO A 131 32.40 3.41 -17.88
CA PRO A 131 32.36 2.03 -17.43
C PRO A 131 33.76 1.55 -17.02
N ALA A 132 33.85 0.84 -15.90
CA ALA A 132 35.08 0.21 -15.36
C ALA A 132 36.19 1.17 -14.84
N ALA A 133 35.86 2.39 -14.45
CA ALA A 133 36.70 3.13 -13.48
C ALA A 133 36.50 2.56 -12.06
N ASP A 134 37.58 2.42 -11.29
CA ASP A 134 37.53 1.99 -9.88
C ASP A 134 36.97 3.13 -9.00
N ASP A 135 35.78 2.90 -8.42
CA ASP A 135 35.07 3.89 -7.60
C ASP A 135 35.68 4.08 -6.21
N SER A 136 36.58 3.18 -5.78
CA SER A 136 37.35 3.33 -4.54
C SER A 136 38.59 4.22 -4.67
N ALA A 137 38.94 4.64 -5.90
CA ALA A 137 40.27 5.14 -6.21
C ALA A 137 40.55 6.59 -5.78
N TRP A 138 39.55 7.48 -5.80
CA TRP A 138 39.72 8.94 -5.62
C TRP A 138 38.82 9.56 -4.55
N ILE A 139 39.16 10.78 -4.13
CA ILE A 139 38.49 11.52 -3.05
C ILE A 139 37.95 12.83 -3.62
N THR A 140 36.69 13.12 -3.32
CA THR A 140 36.01 14.38 -3.65
C THR A 140 36.05 15.35 -2.47
N ALA A 141 35.99 16.65 -2.74
CA ALA A 141 35.93 17.71 -1.73
C ALA A 141 34.81 18.73 -1.98
N ASP A 142 34.23 19.27 -0.90
CA ASP A 142 33.43 20.50 -0.88
C ASP A 142 33.95 21.46 0.22
N GLY A 143 33.65 22.75 0.09
CA GLY A 143 34.38 23.86 0.73
C GLY A 143 35.49 24.44 -0.15
N VAL A 144 35.76 23.80 -1.30
CA VAL A 144 36.70 24.23 -2.33
C VAL A 144 36.06 24.21 -3.72
N SER A 145 36.61 25.00 -4.65
CA SER A 145 36.51 24.79 -6.09
C SER A 145 37.84 24.22 -6.60
N TYR A 146 37.77 23.32 -7.56
CA TYR A 146 38.90 22.70 -8.27
C TYR A 146 38.37 22.03 -9.54
N GLU A 147 39.26 21.77 -10.48
CA GLU A 147 39.00 21.01 -11.71
C GLU A 147 39.95 19.82 -11.77
N ILE A 148 39.54 18.74 -12.46
CA ILE A 148 40.39 17.58 -12.72
C ILE A 148 40.65 17.49 -14.23
N ASP A 149 41.83 17.93 -14.65
CA ASP A 149 42.33 17.73 -16.00
C ASP A 149 42.86 16.30 -16.15
N LEU A 150 42.10 15.43 -16.83
CA LEU A 150 42.50 14.06 -17.14
C LEU A 150 43.52 13.95 -18.29
N THR A 151 43.72 15.03 -19.05
CA THR A 151 44.74 15.12 -20.11
C THR A 151 46.12 15.45 -19.51
N ALA A 152 46.16 16.12 -18.37
CA ALA A 152 47.38 16.37 -17.62
C ALA A 152 48.02 15.07 -17.09
N PRO A 153 49.37 15.02 -17.02
CA PRO A 153 50.08 13.87 -16.47
C PRO A 153 49.77 13.69 -14.97
N PRO A 154 49.79 12.44 -14.46
CA PRO A 154 49.68 12.16 -13.03
C PRO A 154 50.59 13.06 -12.17
N GLY A 155 50.02 13.73 -11.17
CA GLY A 155 50.72 14.70 -10.30
C GLY A 155 50.60 16.16 -10.75
N ARG A 156 49.76 16.45 -11.75
CA ARG A 156 49.36 17.80 -12.20
C ARG A 156 47.91 17.88 -12.70
N ARG A 157 47.05 16.96 -12.25
CA ARG A 157 45.65 16.85 -12.69
C ARG A 157 44.69 17.76 -11.93
N VAL A 158 44.99 18.12 -10.69
CA VAL A 158 44.13 19.01 -9.88
C VAL A 158 44.54 20.45 -10.17
N VAL A 159 43.68 21.16 -10.89
CA VAL A 159 43.92 22.56 -11.28
C VAL A 159 42.88 23.49 -10.66
N HIS A 160 43.20 24.79 -10.63
CA HIS A 160 42.33 25.87 -10.13
C HIS A 160 41.81 25.71 -8.68
N LEU A 161 42.52 24.96 -7.82
CA LEU A 161 42.16 24.77 -6.41
C LEU A 161 42.08 26.10 -5.63
N ALA A 162 40.90 26.43 -5.11
CA ALA A 162 40.63 27.60 -4.29
C ALA A 162 39.60 27.29 -3.18
N LEU A 163 39.71 27.96 -2.03
CA LEU A 163 38.71 27.87 -0.95
C LEU A 163 37.46 28.70 -1.28
N ARG A 164 36.27 28.12 -1.07
CA ARG A 164 34.96 28.78 -1.24
C ARG A 164 34.71 29.77 -0.09
N GLY A 165 35.38 30.91 -0.15
CA GLY A 165 35.26 31.98 0.84
C GLY A 165 33.83 32.52 0.96
N GLY A 166 33.27 32.47 2.18
CA GLY A 166 31.96 33.06 2.48
C GLY A 166 31.90 34.53 2.07
N ALA A 167 30.86 34.88 1.30
CA ALA A 167 30.65 36.21 0.71
C ALA A 167 31.73 36.69 -0.28
N GLY A 168 31.94 35.94 -1.36
CA GLY A 168 32.30 36.53 -2.66
C GLY A 168 33.75 37.00 -2.82
N ARG A 169 34.71 36.34 -2.16
CA ARG A 169 36.15 36.50 -2.42
C ARG A 169 36.86 35.16 -2.46
N GLU A 170 37.08 34.65 -3.66
CA GLU A 170 38.00 33.56 -3.92
C GLU A 170 39.42 33.96 -3.50
N ARG A 171 40.18 33.02 -2.94
CA ARG A 171 41.62 33.18 -2.68
C ARG A 171 42.37 32.09 -3.43
N SER A 172 43.03 32.47 -4.52
CA SER A 172 43.90 31.56 -5.29
C SER A 172 45.04 31.05 -4.41
N ILE A 173 45.14 29.74 -4.21
CA ILE A 173 46.28 29.11 -3.55
C ILE A 173 47.46 29.14 -4.53
N ARG A 174 48.45 30.01 -4.29
CA ARG A 174 49.64 30.11 -5.16
C ARG A 174 50.79 29.25 -4.66
N ARG A 175 51.28 28.38 -5.54
CA ARG A 175 52.48 27.56 -5.41
C ARG A 175 53.70 28.43 -5.06
N ARG A 176 54.54 27.99 -4.11
CA ARG A 176 55.92 28.49 -3.96
C ARG A 176 56.87 27.58 -4.72
N GLU A 177 57.52 28.12 -5.74
CA GLU A 177 58.53 27.38 -6.50
C GLU A 177 59.85 27.27 -5.73
N ARG A 178 60.63 26.23 -6.05
CA ARG A 178 62.06 26.13 -5.67
C ARG A 178 62.92 26.44 -6.90
N PRO A 179 64.13 27.02 -6.73
CA PRO A 179 65.02 27.32 -7.86
C PRO A 179 65.39 26.09 -8.69
N SER A 180 65.64 26.32 -9.98
CA SER A 180 66.08 25.31 -10.94
C SER A 180 67.55 24.91 -10.76
N ALA A 181 67.93 23.75 -11.28
CA ALA A 181 69.23 23.13 -11.05
C ALA A 181 70.22 23.35 -12.21
N GLY A 182 71.53 23.35 -11.91
CA GLY A 182 72.56 23.03 -12.91
C GLY A 182 73.97 23.56 -12.66
N ARG A 183 74.86 22.69 -12.14
CA ARG A 183 76.08 22.25 -12.88
C ARG A 183 76.90 21.17 -12.13
N VAL A 184 77.07 20.06 -12.85
CA VAL A 184 78.17 19.06 -12.87
C VAL A 184 79.46 19.41 -12.09
N ALA A 185 79.92 18.51 -11.20
CA ALA A 185 81.26 17.85 -11.31
C ALA A 185 81.60 16.82 -10.19
N ARG A 186 81.89 15.58 -10.61
CA ARG A 186 82.92 14.60 -10.17
C ARG A 186 83.44 14.51 -8.70
N ALA A 187 83.50 13.24 -8.27
CA ALA A 187 84.65 12.53 -7.65
C ALA A 187 84.81 12.38 -6.11
N HIS A 188 84.82 11.09 -5.72
CA HIS A 188 85.69 10.42 -4.73
C HIS A 188 85.78 10.85 -3.24
N ALA A 189 85.21 9.96 -2.40
CA ALA A 189 85.93 9.10 -1.44
C ALA A 189 86.08 9.50 0.06
N ALA A 190 86.29 8.44 0.85
CA ALA A 190 86.84 8.35 2.21
C ALA A 190 85.93 8.58 3.45
N HIS A 191 86.45 8.05 4.56
CA HIS A 191 85.91 7.84 5.92
C HIS A 191 85.48 9.13 6.67
N GLY A 192 84.78 9.07 7.82
CA GLY A 192 84.16 7.93 8.52
C GLY A 192 83.99 8.13 10.04
N ASP A 193 83.27 7.18 10.67
CA ASP A 193 83.20 6.78 12.10
C ASP A 193 82.81 7.75 13.26
N ASP A 194 82.34 7.10 14.35
CA ASP A 194 82.48 7.41 15.78
C ASP A 194 81.65 8.49 16.56
N ARG A 195 80.72 7.97 17.41
CA ARG A 195 80.53 8.26 18.88
C ARG A 195 80.02 9.66 19.33
N ARG A 196 79.42 9.87 20.53
CA ARG A 196 79.02 9.00 21.69
C ARG A 196 77.82 9.58 22.50
N CYS A 197 77.50 8.94 23.63
CA CYS A 197 76.42 9.18 24.61
C CYS A 197 76.39 10.60 25.27
N VAL A 198 75.40 10.95 26.12
CA VAL A 198 75.33 10.63 27.58
C VAL A 198 73.89 10.85 28.18
N ARG A 199 73.63 10.28 29.37
CA ARG A 199 72.42 10.28 30.26
C ARG A 199 72.85 10.72 31.69
N PRO A 200 72.02 10.76 32.77
CA PRO A 200 70.59 11.11 33.02
C PRO A 200 70.55 12.24 34.12
N PRO A 201 69.86 12.25 35.31
CA PRO A 201 68.61 11.60 35.83
C PRO A 201 67.64 12.46 36.71
N LEU A 202 66.39 11.97 36.87
CA LEU A 202 65.49 11.99 38.07
C LEU A 202 65.10 13.37 38.72
N GLU A 203 64.15 13.55 39.66
CA GLU A 203 63.39 12.69 40.63
C GLU A 203 61.85 13.01 40.75
N ARG A 204 61.17 12.40 41.73
CA ARG A 204 59.77 12.56 42.20
C ARG A 204 59.78 12.43 43.75
N PRO A 205 58.85 13.03 44.56
CA PRO A 205 57.50 12.45 44.74
C PRO A 205 56.38 13.45 45.20
N ALA A 206 55.23 12.92 45.68
CA ALA A 206 53.94 13.61 45.91
C ALA A 206 53.52 13.77 47.39
N ARG A 207 52.50 14.62 47.69
CA ARG A 207 51.24 14.28 48.46
C ARG A 207 50.29 15.48 48.81
N LEU A 208 48.98 15.22 48.69
CA LEU A 208 47.77 15.63 49.49
C LEU A 208 47.64 16.97 50.30
N ARG A 209 46.57 17.75 50.01
CA ARG A 209 45.41 18.31 50.83
C ARG A 209 45.56 18.75 52.33
N PRO A 210 44.66 19.55 52.99
CA PRO A 210 43.20 19.83 52.73
C PRO A 210 42.64 21.28 53.05
N ALA A 211 41.29 21.45 53.08
CA ALA A 211 40.45 22.51 53.75
C ALA A 211 40.52 23.99 53.25
N ALA A 212 39.59 24.95 53.48
CA ALA A 212 38.13 25.12 53.82
C ALA A 212 37.74 26.62 53.50
N GLY A 213 36.55 27.25 53.59
CA GLY A 213 35.12 27.04 53.98
C GLY A 213 34.30 28.23 53.38
N ALA A 214 33.19 28.83 53.88
CA ALA A 214 32.02 28.51 54.75
C ALA A 214 30.97 29.69 54.74
N ALA A 215 29.68 29.47 55.09
CA ALA A 215 28.58 30.47 55.34
C ALA A 215 28.08 31.37 54.15
N SER A 216 26.85 31.95 54.05
CA SER A 216 25.49 31.89 54.67
C SER A 216 24.47 32.66 53.72
N HIS A 217 23.15 33.00 53.93
CA HIS A 217 22.11 32.81 54.97
C HIS A 217 20.62 33.02 54.44
N ARG A 218 19.62 32.88 55.34
CA ARG A 218 18.15 33.24 55.41
C ARG A 218 17.47 34.10 54.30
N SER A 219 16.32 33.77 53.66
CA SER A 219 14.90 33.55 54.13
C SER A 219 14.12 34.83 54.58
N PRO A 220 12.75 34.94 54.55
CA PRO A 220 11.64 34.18 53.88
C PRO A 220 10.49 35.06 53.25
N GLY A 221 9.37 34.47 52.74
CA GLY A 221 8.06 35.18 52.59
C GLY A 221 7.03 34.69 51.52
N ALA A 222 5.73 34.66 51.87
CA ALA A 222 4.53 34.41 51.00
C ALA A 222 3.23 34.82 51.80
N PRO A 223 1.93 34.65 51.38
CA PRO A 223 1.33 34.13 50.12
C PRO A 223 -0.01 34.83 49.60
N ARG A 224 -0.70 34.19 48.62
CA ARG A 224 -2.19 34.13 48.36
C ARG A 224 -3.01 35.19 47.54
N ARG A 225 -3.72 34.64 46.51
CA ARG A 225 -5.10 34.92 45.96
C ARG A 225 -5.39 36.16 45.06
N GLY A 226 -6.34 36.01 44.12
CA GLY A 226 -6.93 37.04 43.20
C GLY A 226 -8.44 37.30 43.52
N PRO A 227 -9.38 37.59 42.57
CA PRO A 227 -9.32 37.50 41.09
C PRO A 227 -10.14 38.54 40.22
N ALA A 228 -10.12 38.35 38.88
CA ALA A 228 -11.22 38.55 37.88
C ALA A 228 -11.63 39.92 37.24
N ARG A 229 -12.06 39.83 35.95
CA ARG A 229 -12.74 40.83 35.04
C ARG A 229 -11.90 42.05 34.59
N GLY A 230 -12.05 42.65 33.39
CA GLY A 230 -12.79 42.30 32.16
C GLY A 230 -13.17 43.55 31.30
N GLY A 231 -13.05 43.53 29.96
CA GLY A 231 -13.53 44.61 29.05
C GLY A 231 -12.80 44.75 27.70
N ASP A 232 -13.52 45.20 26.65
CA ASP A 232 -13.11 45.37 25.24
C ASP A 232 -14.08 46.38 24.54
N PRO A 233 -13.83 46.95 23.32
CA PRO A 233 -12.59 47.21 22.58
C PRO A 233 -12.28 48.74 22.46
N PRO A 234 -12.77 49.61 21.53
CA PRO A 234 -13.11 49.55 20.09
C PRO A 234 -12.43 50.60 19.14
N LEU A 235 -12.08 50.19 17.89
CA LEU A 235 -11.87 51.05 16.67
C LEU A 235 -10.68 52.06 16.69
N SER A 236 -10.12 52.55 15.56
CA SER A 236 -10.53 52.61 14.15
C SER A 236 -9.37 52.48 13.11
N ARG A 237 -9.67 52.66 11.81
CA ARG A 237 -8.83 52.45 10.60
C ARG A 237 -8.29 53.81 10.03
N PRO A 238 -7.28 53.90 9.12
CA PRO A 238 -7.33 53.31 7.76
C PRO A 238 -5.96 52.82 7.19
N ALA A 239 -5.88 52.56 5.88
CA ALA A 239 -4.84 51.76 5.23
C ALA A 239 -3.98 52.50 4.18
N ARG A 240 -2.80 51.94 3.88
CA ARG A 240 -2.07 52.11 2.61
C ARG A 240 -1.38 50.80 2.19
N ALA A 241 -1.28 50.59 0.88
CA ALA A 241 -0.55 49.50 0.24
C ALA A 241 0.00 50.01 -1.11
N PRO A 242 0.90 49.28 -1.80
CA PRO A 242 1.94 48.37 -1.30
C PRO A 242 3.36 48.86 -1.70
N ARG A 243 4.41 48.23 -1.16
CA ARG A 243 5.77 48.26 -1.76
C ARG A 243 6.35 46.85 -1.85
N ARG A 244 7.12 46.58 -2.91
CA ARG A 244 7.70 45.26 -3.22
C ARG A 244 8.68 44.82 -2.11
N PRO A 245 8.80 43.50 -1.84
CA PRO A 245 9.58 43.01 -0.71
C PRO A 245 11.10 43.16 -0.91
N ARG A 246 11.81 43.47 0.17
CA ARG A 246 13.24 43.15 0.32
C ARG A 246 13.36 41.79 0.99
N ILE A 247 14.26 40.95 0.48
CA ILE A 247 14.60 39.67 1.10
C ILE A 247 15.42 39.95 2.37
N LEU A 248 15.03 39.33 3.49
CA LEU A 248 15.79 39.29 4.73
C LEU A 248 15.88 37.84 5.22
N ALA A 249 17.10 37.34 5.40
CA ALA A 249 17.37 36.05 5.99
C ALA A 249 17.42 36.15 7.53
N GLY A 250 16.97 35.12 8.25
CA GLY A 250 17.11 35.11 9.72
C GLY A 250 16.14 34.24 10.52
N ALA A 251 15.92 32.97 10.15
CA ALA A 251 15.23 32.01 11.02
C ALA A 251 16.24 31.08 11.70
N ARG A 252 16.40 31.18 13.03
CA ARG A 252 17.24 30.27 13.83
C ARG A 252 16.38 29.17 14.44
N VAL A 253 16.59 27.93 14.02
CA VAL A 253 16.00 26.75 14.70
C VAL A 253 16.78 26.47 15.99
N ARG A 254 16.09 26.28 17.12
CA ARG A 254 16.67 25.77 18.37
C ARG A 254 16.32 24.29 18.52
N VAL A 255 17.31 23.42 18.46
CA VAL A 255 17.17 22.02 18.89
C VAL A 255 17.26 21.96 20.42
N ALA A 256 16.32 21.28 21.07
CA ALA A 256 16.32 21.10 22.52
C ALA A 256 17.39 20.07 22.95
N ARG A 257 18.11 20.35 24.06
CA ARG A 257 19.07 19.39 24.64
C ARG A 257 18.32 18.37 25.50
N GLY A 258 18.33 17.11 25.08
CA GLY A 258 17.88 15.98 25.91
C GLY A 258 18.73 15.78 27.18
N ALA A 259 18.12 15.17 28.20
CA ALA A 259 18.76 14.94 29.50
C ALA A 259 19.86 13.85 29.44
N ALA A 260 20.74 13.85 30.45
CA ALA A 260 21.87 12.93 30.49
C ALA A 260 21.46 11.50 30.89
N VAL A 261 21.70 10.53 30.01
CA VAL A 261 21.60 9.08 30.29
C VAL A 261 22.98 8.54 30.71
N GLY A 262 23.00 7.54 31.60
CA GLY A 262 24.19 7.05 32.28
C GLY A 262 25.27 6.43 31.38
N ARG A 263 26.54 6.46 31.85
CA ARG A 263 27.67 5.82 31.17
C ARG A 263 27.59 4.30 31.24
N LEU A 264 27.62 3.62 30.09
CA LEU A 264 27.83 2.17 30.02
C LEU A 264 29.29 1.78 30.35
N PRO A 265 29.55 0.57 30.92
CA PRO A 265 30.90 0.12 31.28
C PRO A 265 31.82 -0.20 30.07
N ARG A 266 33.12 -0.36 30.35
CA ARG A 266 34.17 -0.60 29.34
C ARG A 266 34.17 -2.02 28.75
N SER A 267 33.35 -2.21 27.71
CA SER A 267 33.49 -3.12 26.55
C SER A 267 33.92 -4.59 26.73
N SER A 268 35.07 -4.94 27.32
CA SER A 268 35.69 -6.26 27.11
C SER A 268 34.96 -7.44 27.78
N ARG A 269 34.76 -7.38 29.11
CA ARG A 269 34.13 -8.49 29.85
C ARG A 269 32.65 -8.69 29.51
N PHE A 270 31.92 -7.61 29.21
CA PHE A 270 30.51 -7.71 28.79
C PHE A 270 30.39 -8.32 27.40
N ALA A 271 31.21 -7.89 26.43
CA ALA A 271 31.20 -8.47 25.09
C ALA A 271 31.47 -9.97 25.13
N ARG A 272 32.53 -10.43 25.82
CA ARG A 272 32.86 -11.86 25.88
C ARG A 272 31.77 -12.69 26.56
N ALA A 273 31.17 -12.21 27.67
CA ALA A 273 30.03 -12.91 28.29
C ALA A 273 28.80 -13.02 27.36
N VAL A 274 28.62 -12.08 26.42
CA VAL A 274 27.60 -12.17 25.37
C VAL A 274 28.02 -13.11 24.23
N VAL A 275 29.31 -13.14 23.82
CA VAL A 275 29.84 -14.18 22.90
C VAL A 275 29.56 -15.56 23.49
N ASP A 276 30.02 -15.82 24.72
CA ASP A 276 29.86 -17.10 25.41
C ASP A 276 28.38 -17.51 25.50
N GLY A 277 27.48 -16.54 25.75
CA GLY A 277 26.04 -16.76 25.80
C GLY A 277 25.39 -17.06 24.44
N LEU A 278 25.88 -16.46 23.36
CA LEU A 278 25.40 -16.73 21.99
C LEU A 278 25.98 -18.03 21.43
N VAL A 279 27.24 -18.35 21.71
CA VAL A 279 27.89 -19.62 21.34
C VAL A 279 27.26 -20.80 22.08
N LYS A 280 27.01 -20.69 23.41
CA LYS A 280 26.30 -21.71 24.20
C LYS A 280 24.83 -21.91 23.79
N ARG A 281 24.26 -21.00 23.00
CA ARG A 281 22.94 -21.13 22.37
C ARG A 281 23.02 -21.50 20.88
N HIS A 282 24.23 -21.77 20.38
CA HIS A 282 24.55 -22.07 18.98
C HIS A 282 24.06 -21.02 17.96
N LEU A 283 23.91 -19.76 18.39
CA LEU A 283 23.30 -18.68 17.60
C LEU A 283 24.24 -18.03 16.59
N ILE A 284 25.56 -18.12 16.81
CA ILE A 284 26.58 -17.54 15.92
C ILE A 284 27.54 -18.58 15.30
N GLY A 285 27.28 -19.87 15.53
CA GLY A 285 28.10 -20.97 15.02
C GLY A 285 29.50 -21.07 15.67
N GLU A 286 30.24 -22.11 15.32
CA GLU A 286 31.57 -22.40 15.88
C GLU A 286 32.70 -21.59 15.24
N LEU A 287 32.45 -21.00 14.07
CA LEU A 287 33.44 -20.20 13.30
C LEU A 287 33.54 -18.73 13.77
N ALA A 288 32.80 -18.33 14.80
CA ALA A 288 32.72 -16.96 15.27
C ALA A 288 33.82 -16.64 16.31
N THR A 289 35.01 -16.24 15.84
CA THR A 289 36.13 -15.83 16.70
C THR A 289 35.98 -14.41 17.26
N ASP A 290 36.73 -14.11 18.34
CA ASP A 290 36.83 -12.75 18.95
C ASP A 290 37.30 -11.65 17.98
N GLU A 291 37.84 -12.02 16.80
CA GLU A 291 38.30 -11.10 15.76
C GLU A 291 37.14 -10.44 15.01
N TYR A 292 36.09 -11.19 14.68
CA TYR A 292 34.89 -10.66 14.01
C TYR A 292 34.08 -9.67 14.88
N PHE A 293 34.41 -9.57 16.17
CA PHE A 293 33.73 -8.71 17.12
C PHE A 293 34.55 -7.49 17.55
N GLN A 294 35.74 -7.29 16.95
CA GLN A 294 36.53 -6.07 17.14
C GLN A 294 35.84 -4.83 16.56
N PRO A 295 36.15 -3.62 17.06
CA PRO A 295 35.73 -2.40 16.40
C PRO A 295 36.20 -2.36 14.94
N PHE A 296 35.29 -2.03 14.02
CA PHE A 296 35.55 -1.90 12.57
C PHE A 296 35.89 -3.21 11.83
N ALA A 297 35.71 -4.38 12.46
CA ALA A 297 35.78 -5.66 11.76
C ALA A 297 34.67 -5.78 10.69
N ALA A 298 35.04 -6.19 9.48
CA ALA A 298 34.13 -6.44 8.37
C ALA A 298 33.67 -7.91 8.37
N VAL A 299 32.37 -8.15 8.31
CA VAL A 299 31.78 -9.51 8.39
C VAL A 299 31.20 -9.93 7.04
N ARG A 300 31.47 -11.16 6.60
CA ARG A 300 30.96 -11.70 5.33
C ARG A 300 29.44 -11.86 5.35
N LEU A 301 28.75 -11.42 4.29
CA LEU A 301 27.30 -11.44 4.18
C LEU A 301 26.66 -12.82 4.46
N PRO A 302 27.16 -13.96 3.93
CA PRO A 302 26.58 -15.27 4.26
C PRO A 302 26.57 -15.58 5.76
N MET A 303 27.57 -15.10 6.52
CA MET A 303 27.66 -15.31 7.96
C MET A 303 26.65 -14.43 8.72
N VAL A 304 26.40 -13.20 8.25
CA VAL A 304 25.33 -12.35 8.81
C VAL A 304 23.94 -12.94 8.54
N LEU A 305 23.70 -13.50 7.34
CA LEU A 305 22.43 -14.13 7.00
C LEU A 305 22.18 -15.39 7.85
N ASP A 306 23.19 -16.24 8.04
CA ASP A 306 23.14 -17.41 8.93
C ASP A 306 22.88 -17.01 10.40
N TRP A 307 23.57 -15.99 10.93
CA TRP A 307 23.34 -15.47 12.28
C TRP A 307 21.92 -14.91 12.47
N CYS A 308 21.42 -14.14 11.52
CA CYS A 308 20.06 -13.59 11.57
C CYS A 308 19.00 -14.70 11.51
N GLU A 309 19.22 -15.76 10.74
CA GLU A 309 18.30 -16.91 10.70
C GLU A 309 18.33 -17.74 11.98
N ARG A 310 19.52 -18.03 12.53
CA ARG A 310 19.63 -18.74 13.83
C ARG A 310 18.93 -17.98 14.95
N ALA A 311 19.09 -16.66 14.97
CA ALA A 311 18.36 -15.78 15.89
C ALA A 311 16.84 -15.81 15.66
N ALA A 312 16.37 -15.81 14.41
CA ALA A 312 14.94 -15.91 14.08
C ALA A 312 14.34 -17.28 14.44
N ARG A 313 15.05 -18.39 14.18
CA ARG A 313 14.65 -19.75 14.62
C ARG A 313 14.54 -19.85 16.14
N PHE A 314 15.50 -19.27 16.87
CA PHE A 314 15.45 -19.18 18.33
C PHE A 314 14.32 -18.27 18.84
N ALA A 315 13.96 -17.25 18.08
CA ALA A 315 12.81 -16.37 18.32
C ALA A 315 11.48 -16.93 17.76
N HIS A 316 11.40 -18.24 17.48
CA HIS A 316 10.20 -18.96 17.04
C HIS A 316 9.57 -18.53 15.70
N TYR A 317 10.33 -17.88 14.82
CA TYR A 317 9.89 -17.57 13.45
C TYR A 317 9.61 -18.86 12.68
N ALA A 318 8.59 -18.84 11.83
CA ALA A 318 8.18 -19.96 11.00
C ALA A 318 9.16 -20.19 9.84
N LEU A 319 10.23 -20.91 10.14
CA LEU A 319 11.32 -21.24 9.21
C LEU A 319 11.46 -22.77 9.07
N GLU A 320 10.38 -23.53 9.29
CA GLU A 320 10.39 -24.99 9.34
C GLU A 320 10.76 -25.62 7.99
N ARG A 321 10.56 -24.92 6.87
CA ARG A 321 10.93 -25.34 5.51
C ARG A 321 12.08 -24.48 4.99
N GLU A 322 12.98 -25.08 4.21
CA GLU A 322 14.11 -24.34 3.62
C GLU A 322 13.64 -23.19 2.71
N SER A 323 12.49 -23.33 2.02
CA SER A 323 11.88 -22.25 1.24
C SER A 323 11.54 -21.01 2.07
N ASP A 324 11.15 -21.20 3.33
CA ASP A 324 10.80 -20.11 4.25
C ASP A 324 12.08 -19.48 4.84
N ALA A 325 13.11 -20.28 5.09
CA ALA A 325 14.45 -19.82 5.48
C ALA A 325 15.11 -18.99 4.35
N GLU A 326 15.09 -19.46 3.11
CA GLU A 326 15.54 -18.68 1.96
C GLU A 326 14.75 -17.39 1.77
N SER A 327 13.42 -17.46 1.89
CA SER A 327 12.53 -16.29 1.78
C SER A 327 12.86 -15.25 2.85
N PHE A 328 13.06 -15.69 4.09
CA PHE A 328 13.54 -14.85 5.18
C PHE A 328 14.90 -14.23 4.86
N ARG A 329 15.92 -15.01 4.48
CA ARG A 329 17.26 -14.51 4.10
C ARG A 329 17.19 -13.46 2.99
N ARG A 330 16.44 -13.71 1.91
CA ARG A 330 16.24 -12.73 0.82
C ARG A 330 15.52 -11.48 1.31
N SER A 331 14.55 -11.61 2.21
CA SER A 331 13.82 -10.47 2.79
C SER A 331 14.70 -9.55 3.64
N LEU A 332 15.81 -10.06 4.21
CA LEU A 332 16.78 -9.23 4.93
C LEU A 332 17.44 -8.22 3.98
N LEU A 333 17.64 -8.57 2.71
CA LEU A 333 18.25 -7.67 1.72
C LEU A 333 17.33 -6.49 1.32
N ALA A 334 16.03 -6.54 1.62
CA ALA A 334 15.07 -5.51 1.23
C ALA A 334 15.46 -4.10 1.74
N GLY A 335 15.41 -3.10 0.86
CA GLY A 335 15.79 -1.72 1.18
C GLY A 335 17.30 -1.48 1.38
N THR A 336 18.16 -2.46 1.12
CA THR A 336 19.62 -2.29 1.12
C THR A 336 20.16 -2.05 -0.29
N SER A 337 21.43 -1.63 -0.40
CA SER A 337 22.13 -1.44 -1.69
C SER A 337 22.28 -2.73 -2.52
N TRP A 338 22.10 -3.91 -1.91
CA TRP A 338 22.35 -5.23 -2.51
C TRP A 338 21.20 -5.77 -3.40
N VAL A 339 20.18 -4.95 -3.71
CA VAL A 339 18.92 -5.38 -4.38
C VAL A 339 18.97 -5.21 -5.93
N ARG A 340 20.13 -4.92 -6.51
CA ARG A 340 20.31 -4.68 -7.96
C ARG A 340 21.15 -5.79 -8.63
N PRO A 341 21.12 -5.94 -9.98
CA PRO A 341 21.49 -7.20 -10.66
C PRO A 341 23.00 -7.49 -10.69
N GLY A 342 23.49 -7.95 -9.55
CA GLY A 342 24.67 -8.81 -9.37
C GLY A 342 24.39 -9.63 -8.12
N ARG A 343 24.47 -10.97 -8.20
CA ARG A 343 24.23 -11.81 -7.01
C ARG A 343 25.25 -11.43 -5.94
N ALA A 344 24.76 -11.01 -4.76
CA ALA A 344 25.62 -10.78 -3.61
C ALA A 344 26.43 -12.05 -3.33
N THR A 345 27.76 -11.92 -3.36
CA THR A 345 28.69 -13.04 -3.42
C THR A 345 29.10 -13.51 -2.03
N THR A 346 29.74 -14.69 -1.95
CA THR A 346 30.30 -15.19 -0.69
C THR A 346 31.53 -14.41 -0.20
N ARG A 347 32.02 -13.44 -0.98
CA ARG A 347 33.14 -12.54 -0.63
C ARG A 347 32.67 -11.21 -0.04
N ASP A 348 31.39 -10.89 -0.18
CA ASP A 348 30.84 -9.57 0.14
C ASP A 348 30.83 -9.31 1.65
N THR A 349 31.17 -8.09 2.06
CA THR A 349 31.26 -7.69 3.48
C THR A 349 30.20 -6.67 3.86
N VAL A 350 29.70 -6.79 5.09
CA VAL A 350 28.57 -6.02 5.65
C VAL A 350 29.07 -4.92 6.58
N THR A 351 28.58 -3.69 6.39
CA THR A 351 28.83 -2.55 7.30
C THR A 351 27.97 -2.65 8.57
N ARG A 352 28.25 -1.86 9.62
CA ARG A 352 27.35 -1.83 10.80
C ARG A 352 25.99 -1.21 10.44
N ALA A 353 25.97 -0.21 9.56
CA ALA A 353 24.75 0.39 9.06
C ALA A 353 23.88 -0.62 8.27
N GLN A 354 24.49 -1.44 7.41
CA GLN A 354 23.82 -2.54 6.69
C GLN A 354 23.38 -3.66 7.65
N LEU A 355 24.22 -4.02 8.63
CA LEU A 355 23.88 -4.98 9.68
C LEU A 355 22.69 -4.51 10.54
N LEU A 356 22.63 -3.21 10.88
CA LEU A 356 21.46 -2.60 11.52
C LEU A 356 20.21 -2.73 10.64
N GLY A 357 20.34 -2.51 9.33
CA GLY A 357 19.29 -2.76 8.34
C GLY A 357 18.81 -4.22 8.33
N PHE A 358 19.73 -5.18 8.28
CA PHE A 358 19.41 -6.62 8.36
C PHE A 358 18.72 -6.98 9.67
N ILE A 359 19.22 -6.47 10.80
CA ILE A 359 18.67 -6.74 12.12
C ILE A 359 17.29 -6.10 12.28
N ALA A 360 17.04 -4.93 11.70
CA ALA A 360 15.72 -4.31 11.65
C ALA A 360 14.75 -5.07 10.73
N ASN A 361 15.22 -5.53 9.56
CA ASN A 361 14.44 -6.33 8.61
C ASN A 361 14.09 -7.73 9.15
N ALA A 362 14.91 -8.25 10.07
CA ALA A 362 14.69 -9.50 10.81
C ALA A 362 13.81 -9.29 12.05
N ARG A 363 14.04 -8.22 12.84
CA ARG A 363 13.36 -7.97 14.12
C ARG A 363 11.94 -7.42 13.96
N PHE A 364 11.74 -6.62 12.93
CA PHE A 364 10.48 -5.95 12.61
C PHE A 364 10.12 -6.20 11.12
N PRO A 365 9.83 -7.46 10.74
CA PRO A 365 9.42 -7.80 9.39
C PRO A 365 8.08 -7.13 9.05
N VAL A 366 8.01 -6.54 7.85
CA VAL A 366 6.76 -5.96 7.32
C VAL A 366 6.01 -7.03 6.54
N VAL A 367 4.79 -7.35 6.95
CA VAL A 367 3.83 -8.09 6.14
C VAL A 367 3.00 -7.08 5.35
N ARG A 368 3.06 -7.16 4.02
CA ARG A 368 2.22 -6.34 3.13
C ARG A 368 1.00 -7.15 2.72
N VAL A 369 -0.18 -6.62 2.98
CA VAL A 369 -1.44 -7.09 2.41
C VAL A 369 -1.76 -6.23 1.20
N LEU A 370 -1.82 -6.86 0.02
CA LEU A 370 -2.51 -6.31 -1.15
C LEU A 370 -3.92 -6.89 -1.19
N TYR A 371 -4.92 -6.05 -1.44
CA TYR A 371 -6.32 -6.44 -1.37
C TYR A 371 -7.13 -5.90 -2.55
N THR A 372 -7.97 -6.75 -3.12
CA THR A 372 -8.98 -6.43 -4.13
C THR A 372 -10.35 -6.97 -3.69
N THR A 373 -11.42 -6.56 -4.35
CA THR A 373 -12.77 -7.10 -4.13
C THR A 373 -13.66 -6.73 -5.32
N ASP A 374 -14.80 -7.40 -5.45
CA ASP A 374 -15.89 -7.06 -6.37
C ASP A 374 -15.36 -6.88 -7.81
N PHE A 375 -14.44 -7.75 -8.24
CA PHE A 375 -13.74 -7.62 -9.51
C PHE A 375 -14.68 -7.76 -10.72
N HIS A 376 -15.80 -8.46 -10.57
CA HIS A 376 -16.92 -8.48 -11.53
C HIS A 376 -16.51 -8.80 -12.98
N GLY A 377 -15.52 -9.67 -13.16
CA GLY A 377 -15.00 -10.03 -14.49
C GLY A 377 -14.47 -8.85 -15.31
N ALA A 378 -14.04 -7.74 -14.69
CA ALA A 378 -13.61 -6.51 -15.36
C ALA A 378 -12.23 -6.63 -16.04
N MET A 379 -12.17 -7.47 -17.09
CA MET A 379 -10.96 -7.80 -17.85
C MET A 379 -10.32 -6.57 -18.51
N GLU A 380 -11.16 -5.64 -18.97
CA GLU A 380 -10.76 -4.47 -19.75
C GLU A 380 -10.95 -3.17 -18.95
N PRO A 381 -10.12 -2.13 -19.17
CA PRO A 381 -10.22 -0.89 -18.38
C PRO A 381 -11.48 -0.09 -18.67
N ILE A 382 -12.13 0.40 -17.62
CA ILE A 382 -13.39 1.14 -17.72
C ILE A 382 -13.10 2.64 -17.85
N ARG A 383 -13.77 3.32 -18.80
CA ARG A 383 -13.55 4.75 -19.04
C ARG A 383 -14.16 5.62 -17.92
N ARG A 384 -13.44 6.68 -17.56
CA ARG A 384 -13.72 7.64 -16.49
C ARG A 384 -13.41 9.04 -17.04
N GLY A 385 -14.35 9.59 -17.81
CA GLY A 385 -14.14 10.82 -18.57
C GLY A 385 -13.10 10.64 -19.68
N ALA A 386 -12.00 11.40 -19.60
CA ALA A 386 -10.88 11.32 -20.54
C ALA A 386 -9.88 10.19 -20.24
N ARG A 387 -9.91 9.60 -19.03
CA ARG A 387 -8.95 8.58 -18.56
C ARG A 387 -9.62 7.20 -18.45
N SER A 388 -8.85 6.13 -18.31
CA SER A 388 -9.35 4.77 -18.06
C SER A 388 -8.76 4.18 -16.77
N ARG A 389 -9.55 3.35 -16.07
CA ARG A 389 -9.23 2.82 -14.73
C ARG A 389 -9.59 1.34 -14.62
N GLY A 390 -8.80 0.58 -13.86
CA GLY A 390 -8.95 -0.87 -13.72
C GLY A 390 -8.54 -1.63 -14.99
N GLY A 391 -9.14 -2.82 -15.20
CA GLY A 391 -8.74 -3.76 -16.24
C GLY A 391 -7.56 -4.65 -15.81
N SER A 392 -7.58 -5.91 -16.20
CA SER A 392 -6.67 -6.95 -15.67
C SER A 392 -5.20 -6.66 -15.88
N ALA A 393 -4.80 -6.08 -17.03
CA ALA A 393 -3.40 -5.81 -17.34
C ALA A 393 -2.81 -4.66 -16.50
N ALA A 394 -3.57 -3.59 -16.27
CA ALA A 394 -3.15 -2.49 -15.39
C ALA A 394 -3.18 -2.93 -13.92
N LEU A 395 -4.22 -3.68 -13.49
CA LEU A 395 -4.31 -4.26 -12.15
C LEU A 395 -3.09 -5.17 -11.86
N ALA A 396 -2.73 -6.02 -12.82
CA ALA A 396 -1.55 -6.89 -12.74
C ALA A 396 -0.24 -6.10 -12.59
N GLY A 397 -0.02 -5.10 -13.45
CA GLY A 397 1.16 -4.24 -13.37
C GLY A 397 1.27 -3.46 -12.05
N ARG A 398 0.14 -2.97 -11.52
CA ARG A 398 0.09 -2.27 -10.23
C ARG A 398 0.35 -3.20 -9.05
N ILE A 399 -0.21 -4.42 -9.07
CA ILE A 399 0.08 -5.47 -8.10
C ILE A 399 1.56 -5.86 -8.13
N GLY A 400 2.16 -5.99 -9.32
CA GLY A 400 3.58 -6.24 -9.50
C GLY A 400 4.45 -5.17 -8.84
N ALA A 401 4.27 -3.91 -9.22
CA ALA A 401 5.03 -2.79 -8.65
C ALA A 401 4.89 -2.67 -7.12
N LEU A 402 3.67 -2.85 -6.59
CA LEU A 402 3.43 -2.82 -5.14
C LEU A 402 3.97 -4.07 -4.42
N ARG A 403 4.16 -5.19 -5.11
CA ARG A 403 4.78 -6.40 -4.57
C ARG A 403 6.30 -6.30 -4.57
N ASP A 404 6.92 -5.70 -5.59
CA ASP A 404 8.37 -5.55 -5.69
C ASP A 404 8.96 -4.72 -4.53
N GLU A 405 8.19 -3.77 -3.98
CA GLU A 405 8.53 -3.06 -2.73
C GLU A 405 8.74 -3.98 -1.52
N ASN A 406 8.10 -5.17 -1.46
CA ASN A 406 8.20 -6.12 -0.36
C ASN A 406 7.92 -7.58 -0.80
N ALA A 407 8.69 -8.08 -1.78
CA ALA A 407 8.36 -9.31 -2.51
C ALA A 407 8.15 -10.54 -1.60
N GLU A 408 9.08 -10.77 -0.66
CA GLU A 408 9.04 -11.88 0.31
C GLU A 408 8.01 -11.66 1.44
N GLY A 409 7.51 -10.43 1.61
CA GLY A 409 6.56 -10.03 2.65
C GLY A 409 5.11 -9.89 2.20
N THR A 410 4.82 -10.07 0.90
CA THR A 410 3.50 -9.75 0.34
C THR A 410 2.55 -10.96 0.34
N VAL A 411 1.36 -10.77 0.90
CA VAL A 411 0.16 -11.57 0.60
C VAL A 411 -0.78 -10.78 -0.30
N LEU A 412 -1.52 -11.47 -1.15
CA LEU A 412 -2.53 -10.89 -2.05
C LEU A 412 -3.87 -11.59 -1.78
N LEU A 413 -4.90 -10.82 -1.46
CA LEU A 413 -6.20 -11.31 -1.01
C LEU A 413 -7.34 -10.70 -1.84
N ASP A 414 -8.47 -11.40 -1.95
CA ASP A 414 -9.67 -10.86 -2.62
C ASP A 414 -10.95 -11.04 -1.78
N GLY A 415 -11.84 -10.04 -1.81
CA GLY A 415 -13.10 -9.99 -1.06
C GLY A 415 -14.30 -10.70 -1.67
N GLY A 416 -14.18 -11.31 -2.85
CA GLY A 416 -15.28 -12.02 -3.54
C GLY A 416 -16.00 -11.16 -4.58
N ASP A 417 -17.03 -11.75 -5.21
CA ASP A 417 -17.73 -11.22 -6.39
C ASP A 417 -16.77 -10.95 -7.57
N VAL A 418 -15.92 -11.94 -7.87
CA VAL A 418 -14.87 -11.81 -8.91
C VAL A 418 -15.35 -12.23 -10.29
N PHE A 419 -16.34 -13.11 -10.39
CA PHE A 419 -16.74 -13.72 -11.66
C PHE A 419 -17.65 -12.85 -12.54
N GLN A 420 -18.85 -12.53 -12.07
CA GLN A 420 -19.94 -12.04 -12.92
C GLN A 420 -19.78 -10.57 -13.30
N GLY A 421 -20.01 -10.20 -14.57
CA GLY A 421 -20.23 -8.78 -14.92
C GLY A 421 -19.86 -8.35 -16.34
N THR A 422 -19.08 -9.14 -17.08
CA THR A 422 -18.69 -8.85 -18.47
C THR A 422 -18.85 -10.08 -19.35
N MET A 423 -19.00 -9.88 -20.67
CA MET A 423 -19.18 -10.98 -21.62
C MET A 423 -18.00 -11.96 -21.65
N ILE A 424 -16.76 -11.45 -21.53
CA ILE A 424 -15.52 -12.25 -21.47
C ILE A 424 -15.55 -13.23 -20.27
N SER A 425 -16.03 -12.77 -19.12
CA SER A 425 -16.11 -13.62 -17.93
C SER A 425 -17.34 -14.52 -17.95
N ASN A 426 -18.52 -13.98 -18.28
CA ASN A 426 -19.79 -14.67 -18.18
C ASN A 426 -19.90 -15.86 -19.15
N LEU A 427 -19.60 -15.67 -20.44
CA LEU A 427 -19.63 -16.77 -21.42
C LEU A 427 -18.57 -17.85 -21.16
N ALA A 428 -17.53 -17.49 -20.41
CA ALA A 428 -16.51 -18.42 -19.96
C ALA A 428 -16.73 -18.92 -18.52
N TYR A 429 -17.87 -18.60 -17.89
CA TYR A 429 -18.22 -18.93 -16.51
C TYR A 429 -17.08 -18.65 -15.52
N GLY A 430 -16.45 -17.48 -15.59
CA GLY A 430 -15.36 -17.06 -14.68
C GLY A 430 -13.98 -17.67 -14.95
N ARG A 431 -13.80 -18.55 -15.95
CA ARG A 431 -12.50 -19.20 -16.23
C ARG A 431 -11.33 -18.21 -16.45
N PRO A 432 -11.49 -17.09 -17.19
CA PRO A 432 -10.45 -16.07 -17.35
C PRO A 432 -10.01 -15.44 -16.02
N VAL A 433 -10.96 -15.19 -15.11
CA VAL A 433 -10.69 -14.63 -13.77
C VAL A 433 -9.80 -15.59 -12.97
N VAL A 434 -10.13 -16.87 -12.96
CA VAL A 434 -9.33 -17.88 -12.25
C VAL A 434 -7.93 -18.02 -12.87
N GLU A 435 -7.79 -18.00 -14.20
CA GLU A 435 -6.46 -18.01 -14.85
C GLU A 435 -5.63 -16.77 -14.47
N GLN A 436 -6.23 -15.57 -14.45
CA GLN A 436 -5.55 -14.35 -14.01
C GLN A 436 -5.14 -14.42 -12.53
N MET A 437 -6.05 -14.77 -11.62
CA MET A 437 -5.76 -14.83 -10.18
C MET A 437 -4.69 -15.88 -9.86
N ASN A 438 -4.70 -17.02 -10.55
CA ASN A 438 -3.65 -18.03 -10.46
C ASN A 438 -2.27 -17.51 -10.90
N ARG A 439 -2.21 -16.68 -11.96
CA ARG A 439 -0.97 -16.06 -12.44
C ARG A 439 -0.47 -14.95 -11.53
N LEU A 440 -1.39 -14.16 -10.96
CA LEU A 440 -1.05 -13.09 -10.01
C LEU A 440 -0.64 -13.59 -8.62
N GLY A 441 -0.86 -14.87 -8.31
CA GLY A 441 -0.45 -15.46 -7.04
C GLY A 441 -1.26 -14.90 -5.86
N TYR A 442 -2.59 -14.92 -5.97
CA TYR A 442 -3.46 -14.74 -4.81
C TYR A 442 -3.15 -15.79 -3.74
N THR A 443 -3.38 -15.43 -2.49
CA THR A 443 -3.15 -16.27 -1.30
C THR A 443 -4.48 -16.89 -0.84
N ALA A 444 -5.52 -16.07 -0.79
CA ALA A 444 -6.89 -16.49 -0.50
C ALA A 444 -7.90 -15.51 -1.12
N MET A 445 -9.15 -15.95 -1.18
CA MET A 445 -10.30 -15.19 -1.68
C MET A 445 -11.51 -15.52 -0.80
N ALA A 446 -12.29 -14.52 -0.39
CA ALA A 446 -13.60 -14.73 0.22
C ALA A 446 -14.65 -15.13 -0.82
N ILE A 447 -15.60 -15.98 -0.46
CA ILE A 447 -16.70 -16.38 -1.35
C ILE A 447 -17.82 -15.34 -1.24
N GLY A 448 -18.04 -14.58 -2.33
CA GLY A 448 -19.13 -13.62 -2.45
C GLY A 448 -20.47 -14.25 -2.84
N ASN A 449 -21.43 -13.42 -3.25
CA ASN A 449 -22.73 -13.88 -3.73
C ASN A 449 -22.72 -14.23 -5.24
N HIS A 450 -21.98 -13.48 -6.05
CA HIS A 450 -21.92 -13.71 -7.50
C HIS A 450 -21.03 -14.90 -7.90
N GLU A 451 -20.28 -15.45 -6.94
CA GLU A 451 -19.69 -16.80 -7.07
C GLU A 451 -20.76 -17.89 -7.25
N PHE A 452 -22.00 -17.66 -6.82
CA PHE A 452 -23.11 -18.62 -6.92
C PHE A 452 -24.07 -18.38 -8.09
N ASP A 453 -23.87 -17.36 -8.94
CA ASP A 453 -24.82 -16.99 -10.01
C ASP A 453 -25.03 -18.13 -11.05
N TRP A 454 -24.08 -19.06 -11.16
CA TRP A 454 -24.18 -20.27 -12.01
C TRP A 454 -24.32 -21.58 -11.20
N SER A 455 -24.86 -21.50 -9.98
CA SER A 455 -24.99 -22.56 -8.97
C SER A 455 -23.69 -23.07 -8.35
N VAL A 456 -23.82 -23.77 -7.20
CA VAL A 456 -22.72 -24.40 -6.46
C VAL A 456 -21.87 -25.32 -7.35
N ASP A 457 -22.47 -26.07 -8.28
CA ASP A 457 -21.74 -27.01 -9.13
C ASP A 457 -20.75 -26.31 -10.07
N THR A 458 -21.09 -25.12 -10.57
CA THR A 458 -20.16 -24.31 -11.38
C THR A 458 -19.08 -23.69 -10.49
N LEU A 459 -19.44 -23.24 -9.28
CA LEU A 459 -18.48 -22.70 -8.31
C LEU A 459 -17.42 -23.74 -7.93
N VAL A 460 -17.83 -24.97 -7.57
CA VAL A 460 -16.91 -26.07 -7.24
C VAL A 460 -15.94 -26.33 -8.41
N ARG A 461 -16.46 -26.42 -9.65
CA ARG A 461 -15.64 -26.55 -10.87
C ARG A 461 -14.72 -25.34 -11.17
N ARG A 462 -14.79 -24.25 -10.40
CA ARG A 462 -13.81 -23.15 -10.43
C ARG A 462 -12.84 -23.23 -9.26
N ILE A 463 -13.32 -23.58 -8.06
CA ILE A 463 -12.48 -23.82 -6.89
C ILE A 463 -11.47 -24.94 -7.19
N ASP A 464 -11.89 -26.00 -7.88
CA ASP A 464 -11.02 -27.10 -8.34
C ASP A 464 -9.86 -26.65 -9.26
N THR A 465 -9.92 -25.45 -9.86
CA THR A 465 -8.84 -24.89 -10.69
C THR A 465 -8.15 -23.68 -10.06
N MET A 466 -8.54 -23.25 -8.86
CA MET A 466 -7.87 -22.19 -8.09
C MET A 466 -6.62 -22.72 -7.39
N ARG A 467 -5.55 -21.91 -7.37
CA ARG A 467 -4.28 -22.19 -6.70
C ARG A 467 -4.15 -21.47 -5.34
N PHE A 468 -5.28 -20.98 -4.82
CA PHE A 468 -5.40 -20.15 -3.62
C PHE A 468 -6.61 -20.60 -2.79
N ALA A 469 -6.65 -20.22 -1.51
CA ALA A 469 -7.69 -20.71 -0.59
C ALA A 469 -9.02 -19.95 -0.74
N THR A 470 -10.11 -20.66 -0.99
CA THR A 470 -11.48 -20.12 -0.97
C THR A 470 -12.09 -20.16 0.43
N LEU A 471 -12.45 -18.99 0.96
CA LEU A 471 -12.82 -18.79 2.36
C LEU A 471 -14.31 -18.42 2.53
N GLY A 472 -15.00 -19.12 3.44
CA GLY A 472 -16.41 -18.93 3.75
C GLY A 472 -16.79 -19.66 5.03
N ALA A 473 -16.26 -19.20 6.17
CA ALA A 473 -16.37 -19.88 7.46
C ALA A 473 -17.82 -20.03 7.97
N ASN A 474 -18.72 -19.12 7.59
CA ASN A 474 -20.14 -19.15 7.92
C ASN A 474 -21.01 -19.91 6.91
N ILE A 475 -20.44 -20.48 5.84
CA ILE A 475 -21.19 -21.35 4.91
C ILE A 475 -21.33 -22.75 5.54
N THR A 476 -22.53 -23.31 5.50
CA THR A 476 -22.81 -24.71 5.87
C THR A 476 -23.79 -25.35 4.89
N GLU A 477 -23.76 -26.68 4.76
CA GLU A 477 -24.73 -27.45 3.99
C GLU A 477 -26.07 -27.48 4.73
N ALA A 478 -27.17 -27.16 4.05
CA ALA A 478 -28.48 -27.01 4.69
C ALA A 478 -29.04 -28.30 5.31
N ALA A 479 -28.60 -29.46 4.78
CA ALA A 479 -29.01 -30.79 5.19
C ALA A 479 -28.13 -31.43 6.28
N THR A 480 -26.84 -31.06 6.39
CA THR A 480 -25.90 -31.68 7.35
C THR A 480 -25.46 -30.73 8.47
N GLY A 481 -25.61 -29.41 8.29
CA GLY A 481 -25.06 -28.39 9.18
C GLY A 481 -23.53 -28.29 9.15
N ARG A 482 -22.85 -29.06 8.30
CA ARG A 482 -21.38 -29.08 8.19
C ARG A 482 -20.91 -28.07 7.15
N ARG A 483 -19.67 -27.58 7.28
CA ARG A 483 -19.05 -26.72 6.26
C ARG A 483 -18.67 -27.56 5.02
N PRO A 484 -19.03 -27.15 3.79
CA PRO A 484 -18.61 -27.83 2.57
C PRO A 484 -17.09 -27.86 2.43
N ARG A 485 -16.50 -28.94 1.90
CA ARG A 485 -15.03 -29.07 1.75
C ARG A 485 -14.38 -27.98 0.89
N TRP A 486 -15.11 -27.44 -0.08
CA TRP A 486 -14.65 -26.37 -0.99
C TRP A 486 -14.74 -24.96 -0.38
N ALA A 487 -15.48 -24.79 0.72
CA ALA A 487 -15.52 -23.56 1.50
C ALA A 487 -14.63 -23.75 2.74
N ARG A 488 -13.36 -23.35 2.68
CA ARG A 488 -12.50 -23.39 3.88
C ARG A 488 -12.95 -22.29 4.85
N SER A 489 -12.67 -22.45 6.13
CA SER A 489 -12.76 -21.31 7.06
C SER A 489 -11.59 -20.33 6.86
N ASP A 490 -10.41 -20.90 6.72
CA ASP A 490 -9.15 -20.19 6.88
C ASP A 490 -7.99 -20.82 6.10
N THR A 491 -6.91 -20.04 5.99
CA THR A 491 -5.58 -20.49 5.60
C THR A 491 -4.53 -19.82 6.47
N LEU A 492 -3.36 -20.45 6.57
CA LEU A 492 -2.20 -19.90 7.27
C LEU A 492 -1.01 -20.01 6.31
N VAL A 493 -0.30 -18.91 6.11
CA VAL A 493 0.87 -18.84 5.20
C VAL A 493 2.04 -18.14 5.87
N VAL A 494 3.26 -18.49 5.45
CA VAL A 494 4.49 -17.86 5.92
C VAL A 494 4.93 -16.76 4.94
N ARG A 495 5.35 -15.60 5.48
CA ARG A 495 6.04 -14.52 4.76
C ARG A 495 7.12 -13.93 5.66
N ARG A 496 8.37 -13.87 5.21
CA ARG A 496 9.51 -13.38 6.02
C ARG A 496 9.63 -14.08 7.40
N GLY A 497 9.29 -15.36 7.49
CA GLY A 497 9.22 -16.11 8.77
C GLY A 497 8.03 -15.78 9.68
N VAL A 498 7.12 -14.90 9.26
CA VAL A 498 5.89 -14.52 9.97
C VAL A 498 4.71 -15.38 9.49
N ARG A 499 3.92 -15.95 10.41
CA ARG A 499 2.68 -16.68 10.10
C ARG A 499 1.50 -15.72 9.99
N VAL A 500 1.00 -15.58 8.77
CA VAL A 500 -0.21 -14.82 8.46
C VAL A 500 -1.39 -15.79 8.40
N GLY A 501 -2.22 -15.77 9.44
CA GLY A 501 -3.52 -16.42 9.45
C GLY A 501 -4.57 -15.53 8.76
N VAL A 502 -5.34 -16.11 7.84
CA VAL A 502 -6.44 -15.43 7.15
C VAL A 502 -7.70 -16.29 7.29
N PHE A 503 -8.74 -15.75 7.91
CA PHE A 503 -10.08 -16.35 7.88
C PHE A 503 -11.01 -15.51 7.01
N GLY A 504 -12.09 -16.12 6.52
CA GLY A 504 -13.04 -15.41 5.68
C GLY A 504 -14.50 -15.75 5.88
N LEU A 505 -15.34 -14.83 5.42
CA LEU A 505 -16.78 -14.79 5.68
C LEU A 505 -17.50 -14.49 4.35
N ALA A 506 -18.54 -15.25 4.05
CA ALA A 506 -19.50 -14.90 3.01
C ALA A 506 -20.58 -13.98 3.60
N TYR A 507 -21.27 -13.20 2.77
CA TYR A 507 -22.34 -12.33 3.25
C TYR A 507 -23.47 -13.18 3.89
N PRO A 508 -23.90 -12.95 5.15
CA PRO A 508 -24.97 -13.73 5.77
C PRO A 508 -26.30 -13.69 4.99
N ARG A 509 -26.47 -12.68 4.12
CA ARG A 509 -27.68 -12.45 3.32
C ARG A 509 -27.51 -12.84 1.84
N THR A 510 -26.47 -13.59 1.47
CA THR A 510 -26.29 -14.14 0.10
C THR A 510 -27.60 -14.69 -0.52
N PRO A 511 -28.46 -15.45 0.20
CA PRO A 511 -29.73 -15.92 -0.34
C PRO A 511 -30.77 -14.86 -0.75
N THR A 512 -30.57 -13.57 -0.44
CA THR A 512 -31.40 -12.46 -0.96
C THR A 512 -30.67 -11.54 -1.93
N VAL A 513 -29.41 -11.84 -2.31
CA VAL A 513 -28.61 -11.06 -3.28
C VAL A 513 -28.01 -11.88 -4.45
N THR A 514 -28.15 -13.21 -4.44
CA THR A 514 -28.12 -14.07 -5.64
C THR A 514 -29.44 -14.84 -5.76
N LEU A 515 -29.64 -15.58 -6.85
CA LEU A 515 -30.83 -16.40 -7.09
C LEU A 515 -31.01 -17.44 -5.96
N PRO A 516 -32.11 -17.42 -5.18
CA PRO A 516 -32.26 -18.29 -4.01
C PRO A 516 -32.14 -19.79 -4.32
N ARG A 517 -32.60 -20.21 -5.51
CA ARG A 517 -32.47 -21.60 -6.01
C ARG A 517 -31.02 -22.07 -6.13
N ASN A 518 -30.08 -21.18 -6.46
CA ASN A 518 -28.68 -21.52 -6.67
C ASN A 518 -27.94 -21.88 -5.38
N VAL A 519 -28.49 -21.46 -4.22
CA VAL A 519 -27.90 -21.64 -2.89
C VAL A 519 -28.83 -22.37 -1.91
N ALA A 520 -29.94 -22.94 -2.39
CA ALA A 520 -30.94 -23.61 -1.56
C ALA A 520 -30.42 -24.85 -0.79
N THR A 521 -29.29 -25.42 -1.22
CA THR A 521 -28.56 -26.50 -0.53
C THR A 521 -27.65 -26.00 0.59
N LEU A 522 -27.56 -24.69 0.84
CA LEU A 522 -26.65 -24.05 1.78
C LEU A 522 -27.38 -23.20 2.82
N ARG A 523 -26.68 -22.89 3.91
CA ARG A 523 -27.04 -21.90 4.93
C ARG A 523 -25.86 -20.97 5.16
N PHE A 524 -26.15 -19.69 5.28
CA PHE A 524 -25.18 -18.64 5.57
C PHE A 524 -25.43 -18.17 7.00
N GLY A 525 -24.52 -18.53 7.91
CA GLY A 525 -24.63 -18.21 9.33
C GLY A 525 -24.26 -16.76 9.65
N ASP A 526 -24.59 -16.35 10.87
CA ASP A 526 -24.17 -15.07 11.44
C ASP A 526 -22.64 -14.88 11.37
N ASP A 527 -22.23 -13.73 10.85
CA ASP A 527 -20.83 -13.40 10.62
C ASP A 527 -20.08 -13.13 11.93
N SER A 528 -20.74 -12.57 12.94
CA SER A 528 -20.16 -12.24 14.24
C SER A 528 -19.79 -13.51 15.01
N THR A 529 -20.74 -14.44 15.10
CA THR A 529 -20.61 -15.74 15.76
C THR A 529 -19.57 -16.61 15.05
N ALA A 530 -19.54 -16.59 13.70
CA ALA A 530 -18.50 -17.29 12.94
C ALA A 530 -17.11 -16.67 13.18
N ALA A 531 -17.00 -15.34 13.14
CA ALA A 531 -15.74 -14.61 13.28
C ALA A 531 -15.10 -14.77 14.68
N ALA A 532 -15.90 -14.80 15.75
CA ALA A 532 -15.44 -14.73 17.14
C ALA A 532 -14.37 -15.76 17.53
N ALA A 533 -14.40 -16.96 16.94
CA ALA A 533 -13.46 -18.04 17.25
C ALA A 533 -12.08 -17.91 16.55
N PHE A 534 -12.00 -17.18 15.43
CA PHE A 534 -10.81 -17.20 14.57
C PHE A 534 -9.57 -16.53 15.16
N PRO A 535 -9.65 -15.37 15.85
CA PRO A 535 -8.48 -14.77 16.49
C PRO A 535 -7.78 -15.75 17.43
N HIS A 536 -8.52 -16.39 18.34
CA HIS A 536 -7.94 -17.38 19.26
C HIS A 536 -7.47 -18.65 18.53
N SER A 537 -8.25 -19.17 17.58
CA SER A 537 -7.91 -20.39 16.81
C SER A 537 -6.66 -20.24 15.93
N LEU A 538 -6.41 -19.05 15.38
CA LEU A 538 -5.23 -18.78 14.54
C LEU A 538 -4.00 -18.49 15.41
N ARG A 539 -4.12 -17.69 16.47
CA ARG A 539 -3.04 -17.46 17.46
C ARG A 539 -2.59 -18.77 18.12
N GLY A 540 -3.55 -19.62 18.50
CA GLY A 540 -3.27 -20.98 19.03
C GLY A 540 -2.62 -21.94 18.03
N ARG A 541 -2.61 -21.60 16.73
CA ARG A 541 -1.83 -22.27 15.67
C ARG A 541 -0.56 -21.50 15.28
N GLY A 542 -0.14 -20.55 16.12
CA GLY A 542 1.10 -19.79 15.97
C GLY A 542 1.05 -18.63 14.97
N ALA A 543 -0.14 -18.12 14.61
CA ALA A 543 -0.24 -16.97 13.70
C ALA A 543 0.15 -15.65 14.37
N ASP A 544 1.27 -15.05 13.95
CA ASP A 544 1.72 -13.71 14.38
C ASP A 544 0.83 -12.57 13.84
N VAL A 545 0.09 -12.81 12.75
CA VAL A 545 -0.88 -11.88 12.14
C VAL A 545 -2.20 -12.59 11.89
N VAL A 546 -3.33 -11.94 12.22
CA VAL A 546 -4.68 -12.42 11.89
C VAL A 546 -5.42 -11.42 11.01
N LEU A 547 -5.75 -11.82 9.79
CA LEU A 547 -6.51 -11.02 8.83
C LEU A 547 -7.94 -11.58 8.69
N ALA A 548 -8.92 -10.69 8.65
CA ALA A 548 -10.30 -11.01 8.26
C ALA A 548 -10.52 -10.58 6.82
N CYS A 549 -10.82 -11.53 5.93
CA CYS A 549 -11.03 -11.30 4.50
C CYS A 549 -12.42 -11.83 4.12
N GLY A 550 -13.41 -10.96 3.96
CA GLY A 550 -14.80 -11.38 3.82
C GLY A 550 -15.61 -10.51 2.86
N HIS A 551 -16.63 -11.11 2.27
CA HIS A 551 -17.58 -10.42 1.41
C HIS A 551 -18.64 -9.67 2.26
N ILE A 552 -18.18 -8.72 3.08
CA ILE A 552 -18.99 -8.01 4.07
C ILE A 552 -19.03 -6.51 3.74
N PRO A 553 -20.23 -5.89 3.62
CA PRO A 553 -20.36 -4.49 3.26
C PRO A 553 -19.96 -3.52 4.36
N GLY A 554 -19.47 -2.36 3.94
CA GLY A 554 -19.17 -1.22 4.79
C GLY A 554 -19.31 0.09 4.02
N THR A 555 -19.29 1.21 4.74
CA THR A 555 -19.39 2.57 4.18
C THR A 555 -18.44 3.50 4.95
N GLN A 556 -17.95 4.55 4.31
CA GLN A 556 -17.17 5.61 4.95
C GLN A 556 -17.77 6.96 4.56
N ASP A 557 -17.97 7.84 5.54
CA ASP A 557 -18.47 9.19 5.30
C ASP A 557 -17.34 10.19 5.04
N SER A 558 -17.71 11.45 4.74
CA SER A 558 -16.76 12.53 4.47
C SER A 558 -15.94 12.99 5.68
N THR A 559 -16.24 12.50 6.88
CA THR A 559 -15.43 12.71 8.10
C THR A 559 -14.46 11.56 8.37
N GLY A 560 -14.55 10.48 7.58
CA GLY A 560 -13.72 9.29 7.70
C GLY A 560 -14.29 8.21 8.62
N VAL A 561 -15.53 8.35 9.12
CA VAL A 561 -16.13 7.35 10.01
C VAL A 561 -16.59 6.14 9.22
N VAL A 562 -16.04 4.96 9.55
CA VAL A 562 -16.42 3.69 8.94
C VAL A 562 -17.67 3.12 9.63
N SER A 563 -18.62 2.68 8.81
CA SER A 563 -19.98 2.26 9.18
C SER A 563 -20.40 1.00 8.41
N GLY A 564 -21.58 0.45 8.71
CA GLY A 564 -22.07 -0.81 8.14
C GLY A 564 -21.58 -2.08 8.87
N ASP A 565 -21.77 -3.24 8.24
CA ASP A 565 -21.51 -4.56 8.83
C ASP A 565 -20.02 -4.81 9.10
N LEU A 566 -19.14 -4.36 8.21
CA LEU A 566 -17.69 -4.45 8.40
C LEU A 566 -17.24 -3.69 9.67
N ALA A 567 -17.83 -2.51 9.92
CA ALA A 567 -17.57 -1.73 11.13
C ALA A 567 -18.25 -2.31 12.39
N ARG A 568 -19.32 -3.10 12.24
CA ARG A 568 -19.91 -3.90 13.34
C ARG A 568 -18.94 -5.02 13.73
N LEU A 569 -18.45 -5.81 12.77
CA LEU A 569 -17.48 -6.88 13.01
C LEU A 569 -16.17 -6.37 13.62
N ALA A 570 -15.58 -5.31 13.07
CA ALA A 570 -14.34 -4.72 13.58
C ALA A 570 -14.47 -4.11 15.00
N ARG A 571 -15.71 -3.82 15.47
CA ARG A 571 -15.98 -3.49 16.90
C ARG A 571 -16.31 -4.71 17.75
N GLY A 572 -16.89 -5.77 17.18
CA GLY A 572 -17.34 -6.95 17.90
C GLY A 572 -16.25 -8.00 18.14
N VAL A 573 -15.28 -8.13 17.25
CA VAL A 573 -14.32 -9.25 17.22
C VAL A 573 -12.87 -8.76 17.42
N PRO A 574 -12.37 -8.76 18.68
CA PRO A 574 -11.00 -8.34 18.98
C PRO A 574 -9.94 -9.36 18.55
N GLY A 575 -8.70 -8.92 18.37
CA GLY A 575 -7.54 -9.78 18.05
C GLY A 575 -7.26 -9.97 16.56
N VAL A 576 -8.07 -9.38 15.69
CA VAL A 576 -7.83 -9.23 14.24
C VAL A 576 -6.98 -7.98 13.98
N ASP A 577 -6.00 -8.07 13.08
CA ASP A 577 -5.04 -7.01 12.76
C ASP A 577 -5.46 -6.10 11.60
N ALA A 578 -6.31 -6.58 10.69
CA ALA A 578 -6.97 -5.80 9.64
C ALA A 578 -8.26 -6.48 9.17
N TRP A 579 -9.27 -5.67 8.86
CA TRP A 579 -10.56 -6.07 8.29
C TRP A 579 -10.65 -5.66 6.81
N LEU A 580 -10.96 -6.63 5.95
CA LEU A 580 -10.98 -6.47 4.50
C LEU A 580 -12.37 -6.90 4.01
N GLY A 581 -13.14 -5.94 3.47
CA GLY A 581 -14.55 -6.11 3.09
C GLY A 581 -14.82 -5.94 1.59
N GLY A 582 -16.07 -6.19 1.19
CA GLY A 582 -16.54 -6.18 -0.21
C GLY A 582 -18.03 -5.86 -0.29
N HIS A 583 -18.72 -6.31 -1.33
CA HIS A 583 -20.18 -6.25 -1.51
C HIS A 583 -20.79 -4.85 -1.77
N SER A 584 -20.32 -3.83 -1.06
CA SER A 584 -20.86 -2.47 -1.13
C SER A 584 -20.28 -1.65 -2.30
N HIS A 585 -19.25 -2.14 -3.00
CA HIS A 585 -18.45 -1.41 -4.00
C HIS A 585 -17.87 -0.05 -3.51
N THR A 586 -17.91 0.22 -2.21
CA THR A 586 -17.51 1.50 -1.60
C THR A 586 -16.01 1.65 -1.53
N TRP A 587 -15.53 2.88 -1.47
CA TRP A 587 -14.13 3.20 -1.20
C TRP A 587 -14.00 3.48 0.30
N VAL A 588 -13.47 2.52 1.04
CA VAL A 588 -13.22 2.60 2.49
C VAL A 588 -11.71 2.50 2.72
N ASP A 589 -11.16 3.55 3.30
CA ASP A 589 -9.75 3.75 3.67
C ASP A 589 -9.74 4.37 5.07
N GLY A 590 -9.91 3.54 6.10
CA GLY A 590 -10.11 4.03 7.47
C GLY A 590 -9.87 2.96 8.52
N GLU A 591 -10.08 3.34 9.78
CA GLU A 591 -9.84 2.46 10.93
C GLU A 591 -11.06 2.34 11.84
N VAL A 592 -11.18 1.19 12.48
CA VAL A 592 -12.14 0.94 13.54
C VAL A 592 -11.36 0.54 14.78
N ARG A 593 -11.37 1.42 15.81
CA ARG A 593 -10.57 1.26 17.05
C ARG A 593 -9.05 1.05 16.82
N GLY A 594 -8.47 1.69 15.80
CA GLY A 594 -7.05 1.54 15.45
C GLY A 594 -6.71 0.25 14.68
N ILE A 595 -7.73 -0.40 14.11
CA ILE A 595 -7.58 -1.56 13.21
C ILE A 595 -8.01 -1.11 11.80
N PRO A 596 -7.10 -1.19 10.79
CA PRO A 596 -7.41 -0.91 9.40
C PRO A 596 -8.62 -1.70 8.91
N THR A 597 -9.53 -0.99 8.25
CA THR A 597 -10.83 -1.50 7.81
C THR A 597 -11.04 -1.00 6.38
N LEU A 598 -10.86 -1.88 5.38
CA LEU A 598 -10.66 -1.48 3.98
C LEU A 598 -11.66 -2.12 3.01
N ILE A 599 -12.11 -1.34 2.03
CA ILE A 599 -12.85 -1.79 0.84
C ILE A 599 -12.32 -0.99 -0.37
N PRO A 600 -11.62 -1.61 -1.35
CA PRO A 600 -10.96 -0.91 -2.45
C PRO A 600 -11.89 -0.63 -3.65
N GLY A 601 -13.18 -0.37 -3.40
CA GLY A 601 -14.16 -0.16 -4.47
C GLY A 601 -14.59 -1.45 -5.13
N SER A 602 -14.38 -1.57 -6.44
CA SER A 602 -14.73 -2.74 -7.26
C SER A 602 -13.98 -2.71 -8.60
N ARG A 603 -14.10 -3.78 -9.41
CA ARG A 603 -13.65 -3.87 -10.81
C ARG A 603 -12.16 -3.57 -11.04
N GLY A 604 -11.35 -3.84 -10.02
CA GLY A 604 -9.91 -3.56 -10.02
C GLY A 604 -9.56 -2.07 -10.12
N GLU A 605 -10.50 -1.16 -9.86
CA GLU A 605 -10.28 0.29 -10.01
C GLU A 605 -9.33 0.87 -8.95
N ALA A 606 -9.15 0.17 -7.83
CA ALA A 606 -8.11 0.41 -6.82
C ALA A 606 -7.65 -0.91 -6.18
N ILE A 607 -6.55 -0.84 -5.43
CA ILE A 607 -5.99 -1.89 -4.58
C ILE A 607 -5.90 -1.34 -3.15
N GLY A 608 -6.37 -2.09 -2.16
CA GLY A 608 -6.10 -1.79 -0.76
C GLY A 608 -4.70 -2.26 -0.39
N VAL A 609 -3.90 -1.39 0.22
CA VAL A 609 -2.57 -1.73 0.71
C VAL A 609 -2.53 -1.52 2.22
N CYS A 610 -2.25 -2.59 2.96
CA CYS A 610 -2.04 -2.53 4.41
C CYS A 610 -0.67 -3.12 4.74
N ASP A 611 0.22 -2.27 5.26
CA ASP A 611 1.57 -2.62 5.70
C ASP A 611 1.55 -2.80 7.23
N LEU A 612 1.77 -4.04 7.68
CA LEU A 612 1.76 -4.43 9.09
C LEU A 612 3.20 -4.71 9.55
N VAL A 613 3.71 -3.89 10.47
CA VAL A 613 5.05 -4.07 11.06
C VAL A 613 4.92 -5.02 12.25
N VAL A 614 5.47 -6.23 12.14
CA VAL A 614 5.26 -7.30 13.13
C VAL A 614 6.42 -7.34 14.13
N ASP A 615 6.13 -7.70 15.38
CA ASP A 615 7.08 -7.93 16.48
C ASP A 615 6.89 -9.37 17.00
N PRO A 616 7.36 -10.42 16.26
CA PRO A 616 7.09 -11.83 16.59
C PRO A 616 7.57 -12.26 17.98
N VAL A 617 8.69 -11.68 18.45
CA VAL A 617 9.24 -11.88 19.81
C VAL A 617 8.25 -11.45 20.91
N ARG A 618 7.22 -10.66 20.56
CA ARG A 618 6.14 -10.22 21.46
C ARG A 618 4.73 -10.61 20.98
N ASP A 619 4.62 -11.51 20.00
CA ASP A 619 3.34 -11.97 19.40
C ASP A 619 2.35 -10.81 19.13
N ARG A 620 2.81 -9.78 18.40
CA ARG A 620 1.99 -8.59 18.10
C ARG A 620 2.38 -7.91 16.79
N VAL A 621 1.40 -7.27 16.16
CA VAL A 621 1.65 -6.18 15.21
C VAL A 621 1.95 -4.90 15.99
N ALA A 622 3.11 -4.29 15.73
CA ALA A 622 3.61 -3.10 16.42
C ALA A 622 3.15 -1.79 15.75
N GLU A 623 3.08 -1.75 14.42
CA GLU A 623 2.55 -0.61 13.65
C GLU A 623 1.68 -1.10 12.49
N ARG A 624 0.73 -0.26 12.07
CA ARG A 624 -0.17 -0.49 10.94
C ARG A 624 -0.21 0.77 10.09
N HIS A 625 -0.04 0.61 8.77
CA HIS A 625 -0.12 1.70 7.81
C HIS A 625 -1.04 1.26 6.66
N HIS A 626 -2.05 2.05 6.29
CA HIS A 626 -3.00 1.68 5.23
C HIS A 626 -3.20 2.79 4.19
N ARG A 627 -3.63 2.41 2.99
CA ARG A 627 -4.02 3.31 1.89
C ARG A 627 -4.78 2.56 0.79
N LEU A 628 -5.69 3.23 0.10
CA LEU A 628 -6.19 2.81 -1.21
C LEU A 628 -5.31 3.38 -2.34
N VAL A 629 -4.91 2.53 -3.29
CA VAL A 629 -4.08 2.88 -4.45
C VAL A 629 -4.90 2.70 -5.72
N SER A 630 -5.19 3.80 -6.42
CA SER A 630 -5.89 3.74 -7.72
C SER A 630 -5.08 3.03 -8.81
N VAL A 631 -5.79 2.34 -9.71
CA VAL A 631 -5.24 1.64 -10.87
C VAL A 631 -5.61 2.42 -12.15
N TRP A 632 -4.96 3.57 -12.35
CA TRP A 632 -5.10 4.35 -13.59
C TRP A 632 -4.19 3.78 -14.68
N VAL A 633 -4.72 3.61 -15.90
CA VAL A 633 -4.01 2.96 -17.02
C VAL A 633 -2.83 3.78 -17.53
N ASP A 634 -2.93 5.10 -17.45
CA ASP A 634 -1.90 6.08 -17.83
C ASP A 634 -0.85 6.34 -16.73
N GLU A 635 -1.10 5.90 -15.48
CA GLU A 635 -0.12 5.93 -14.38
C GLU A 635 0.58 4.58 -14.16
N THR A 636 0.16 3.52 -14.86
CA THR A 636 0.57 2.13 -14.57
C THR A 636 1.10 1.43 -15.81
N ALA A 637 2.36 1.00 -15.80
CA ALA A 637 2.87 0.08 -16.81
C ALA A 637 2.09 -1.26 -16.74
N PRO A 638 1.35 -1.66 -17.80
CA PRO A 638 0.53 -2.87 -17.76
C PRO A 638 1.38 -4.13 -17.88
N ASP A 639 0.94 -5.22 -17.24
CA ASP A 639 1.55 -6.54 -17.44
C ASP A 639 1.27 -7.03 -18.87
N SER A 640 2.33 -7.23 -19.65
CA SER A 640 2.25 -7.64 -21.06
C SER A 640 1.75 -9.08 -21.26
N THR A 641 1.97 -9.96 -20.29
CA THR A 641 1.45 -11.34 -20.33
C THR A 641 -0.05 -11.33 -20.08
N ILE A 642 -0.52 -10.62 -19.05
CA ILE A 642 -1.95 -10.48 -18.79
C ILE A 642 -2.66 -9.72 -19.91
N ALA A 643 -2.05 -8.69 -20.50
CA ALA A 643 -2.57 -8.00 -21.68
C ALA A 643 -2.78 -8.95 -22.87
N ALA A 644 -1.82 -9.84 -23.15
CA ALA A 644 -1.94 -10.83 -24.21
C ALA A 644 -3.06 -11.87 -23.94
N LEU A 645 -3.29 -12.23 -22.67
CA LEU A 645 -4.39 -13.12 -22.27
C LEU A 645 -5.76 -12.43 -22.41
N VAL A 646 -5.90 -11.17 -21.98
CA VAL A 646 -7.12 -10.36 -22.16
C VAL A 646 -7.44 -10.24 -23.65
N ALA A 647 -6.46 -9.89 -24.48
CA ALA A 647 -6.64 -9.81 -25.93
C ALA A 647 -7.03 -11.16 -26.57
N ARG A 648 -6.60 -12.30 -26.00
CA ARG A 648 -7.03 -13.64 -26.44
C ARG A 648 -8.49 -13.90 -26.05
N TRP A 649 -8.85 -13.76 -24.78
CA TRP A 649 -10.23 -14.00 -24.32
C TRP A 649 -11.24 -13.02 -24.94
N GLY A 650 -10.82 -11.80 -25.26
CA GLY A 650 -11.60 -10.86 -26.07
C GLY A 650 -11.93 -11.41 -27.45
N ARG A 651 -10.94 -11.95 -28.19
CA ARG A 651 -11.16 -12.61 -29.49
C ARG A 651 -12.09 -13.83 -29.39
N ASP A 652 -12.00 -14.59 -28.30
CA ASP A 652 -12.85 -15.77 -28.08
C ASP A 652 -14.36 -15.41 -28.05
N VAL A 653 -14.72 -14.19 -27.62
CA VAL A 653 -16.11 -13.67 -27.60
C VAL A 653 -16.40 -12.61 -28.69
N GLU A 654 -15.39 -12.09 -29.38
CA GLU A 654 -15.46 -10.87 -30.22
C GLU A 654 -16.58 -10.87 -31.25
N ARG A 655 -16.82 -12.01 -31.92
CA ARG A 655 -17.90 -12.17 -32.92
C ARG A 655 -19.29 -11.90 -32.32
N GLN A 656 -19.51 -12.28 -31.06
CA GLN A 656 -20.76 -12.06 -30.35
C GLN A 656 -20.75 -10.69 -29.68
N ALA A 657 -19.62 -10.27 -29.10
CA ALA A 657 -19.50 -8.99 -28.39
C ALA A 657 -19.74 -7.78 -29.31
N ARG A 658 -19.19 -7.79 -30.52
CA ARG A 658 -19.35 -6.72 -31.53
C ARG A 658 -20.68 -6.77 -32.28
N GLU A 659 -21.55 -7.75 -32.00
CA GLU A 659 -22.81 -7.92 -32.73
C GLU A 659 -23.71 -6.69 -32.53
N PRO A 660 -24.08 -5.94 -33.61
CA PRO A 660 -24.90 -4.74 -33.48
C PRO A 660 -26.35 -5.12 -33.24
N ILE A 661 -26.92 -4.60 -32.16
CA ILE A 661 -28.30 -4.84 -31.75
C ILE A 661 -29.21 -3.70 -32.22
N GLY A 662 -28.72 -2.46 -32.14
CA GLY A 662 -29.46 -1.27 -32.53
C GLY A 662 -28.63 0.00 -32.46
N VAL A 663 -29.28 1.16 -32.60
CA VAL A 663 -28.65 2.48 -32.47
C VAL A 663 -29.46 3.34 -31.51
N SER A 664 -28.86 3.82 -30.42
CA SER A 664 -29.52 4.75 -29.51
C SER A 664 -29.16 6.20 -29.82
N SER A 665 -30.17 7.06 -29.96
CA SER A 665 -29.99 8.50 -30.17
C SER A 665 -29.49 9.23 -28.92
N LEU A 666 -29.59 8.61 -27.73
CA LEU A 666 -29.20 9.18 -26.43
C LEU A 666 -28.53 8.11 -25.55
N ARG A 667 -27.86 8.53 -24.48
CA ARG A 667 -27.33 7.64 -23.44
C ARG A 667 -28.40 7.40 -22.38
N LEU A 668 -28.75 6.14 -22.12
CA LEU A 668 -29.72 5.79 -21.06
C LEU A 668 -28.97 5.62 -19.73
N GLY A 669 -28.97 6.68 -18.93
CA GLY A 669 -28.24 6.75 -17.66
C GLY A 669 -28.82 5.89 -16.53
N ARG A 670 -27.93 5.44 -15.63
CA ARG A 670 -28.27 4.66 -14.44
C ARG A 670 -28.19 5.51 -13.17
N GLU A 671 -29.31 5.62 -12.48
CA GLU A 671 -29.46 6.28 -11.19
C GLU A 671 -29.91 5.24 -10.15
N ARG A 672 -29.35 5.30 -8.94
CA ARG A 672 -29.69 4.40 -7.83
C ARG A 672 -30.73 5.00 -6.88
N GLY A 673 -30.74 6.32 -6.70
CA GLY A 673 -31.55 7.06 -5.73
C GLY A 673 -32.80 7.76 -6.29
N GLY A 674 -33.21 7.42 -7.53
CA GLY A 674 -34.34 8.00 -8.25
C GLY A 674 -34.64 7.24 -9.55
N GLU A 675 -35.35 7.85 -10.49
CA GLU A 675 -35.60 7.25 -11.82
C GLU A 675 -34.31 7.06 -12.62
N SER A 676 -34.14 5.88 -13.21
CA SER A 676 -33.10 5.57 -14.18
C SER A 676 -33.71 5.41 -15.57
N ALA A 677 -33.17 6.09 -16.57
CA ALA A 677 -33.63 5.94 -17.95
C ALA A 677 -33.45 4.50 -18.49
N ILE A 678 -32.33 3.83 -18.16
CA ILE A 678 -32.19 2.40 -18.49
C ILE A 678 -33.12 1.52 -17.65
N GLY A 679 -33.43 1.92 -16.42
CA GLY A 679 -34.42 1.28 -15.55
C GLY A 679 -35.84 1.29 -16.11
N SER A 680 -36.38 2.49 -16.37
CA SER A 680 -37.72 2.69 -16.94
C SER A 680 -37.85 1.98 -18.29
N PHE A 681 -36.81 2.02 -19.15
CA PHE A 681 -36.78 1.31 -20.43
C PHE A 681 -36.90 -0.22 -20.25
N VAL A 682 -36.10 -0.82 -19.38
CA VAL A 682 -36.16 -2.28 -19.14
C VAL A 682 -37.52 -2.69 -18.56
N ALA A 683 -38.11 -1.89 -17.67
CA ALA A 683 -39.46 -2.13 -17.18
C ALA A 683 -40.52 -2.02 -18.31
N ASP A 684 -40.40 -1.04 -19.20
CA ASP A 684 -41.29 -0.90 -20.37
C ASP A 684 -41.19 -2.11 -21.32
N VAL A 685 -39.98 -2.62 -21.58
CA VAL A 685 -39.75 -3.84 -22.38
C VAL A 685 -40.37 -5.07 -21.70
N MET A 686 -40.12 -5.28 -20.40
CA MET A 686 -40.69 -6.40 -19.64
C MET A 686 -42.23 -6.38 -19.65
N ARG A 687 -42.83 -5.19 -19.52
CA ARG A 687 -44.28 -5.00 -19.60
C ARG A 687 -44.84 -5.31 -20.98
N ALA A 688 -44.20 -4.79 -22.03
CA ALA A 688 -44.63 -4.95 -23.42
C ALA A 688 -44.55 -6.42 -23.89
N VAL A 689 -43.44 -7.10 -23.63
CA VAL A 689 -43.20 -8.49 -24.04
C VAL A 689 -44.15 -9.47 -23.34
N THR A 690 -44.60 -9.16 -22.11
CA THR A 690 -45.48 -10.05 -21.34
C THR A 690 -46.98 -9.76 -21.49
N GLY A 691 -47.36 -8.56 -21.95
CA GLY A 691 -48.74 -8.09 -21.88
C GLY A 691 -49.25 -7.97 -20.43
N ALA A 692 -48.39 -7.51 -19.53
CA ALA A 692 -48.74 -7.24 -18.13
C ALA A 692 -49.37 -5.84 -17.97
N ASP A 693 -50.24 -5.65 -16.96
CA ASP A 693 -50.76 -4.31 -16.61
C ASP A 693 -49.59 -3.37 -16.26
N LEU A 694 -48.60 -3.89 -15.52
CA LEU A 694 -47.49 -3.17 -14.90
C LEU A 694 -46.18 -3.97 -15.00
N ALA A 695 -45.03 -3.32 -14.77
CA ALA A 695 -43.77 -4.02 -14.51
C ALA A 695 -42.88 -3.31 -13.48
N LEU A 696 -42.02 -4.07 -12.79
CA LEU A 696 -40.98 -3.56 -11.89
C LEU A 696 -39.64 -4.28 -12.11
N GLN A 697 -38.55 -3.52 -12.09
CA GLN A 697 -37.17 -3.99 -12.21
C GLN A 697 -36.32 -3.40 -11.07
N ASN A 698 -35.52 -4.24 -10.40
CA ASN A 698 -34.66 -3.80 -9.31
C ASN A 698 -33.36 -3.16 -9.81
N ASN A 699 -32.95 -2.05 -9.17
CA ASN A 699 -31.74 -1.30 -9.51
C ASN A 699 -30.42 -2.07 -9.28
N GLY A 700 -30.47 -3.20 -8.55
CA GLY A 700 -29.32 -4.08 -8.34
C GLY A 700 -28.96 -4.95 -9.56
N GLY A 701 -29.97 -5.35 -10.34
CA GLY A 701 -29.82 -6.18 -11.54
C GLY A 701 -29.17 -5.46 -12.73
N LEU A 702 -29.39 -4.14 -12.82
CA LEU A 702 -28.79 -3.30 -13.87
C LEU A 702 -27.39 -2.86 -13.42
N ARG A 703 -26.33 -3.27 -14.12
CA ARG A 703 -24.93 -3.06 -13.67
C ARG A 703 -24.24 -1.87 -14.36
N ALA A 704 -24.47 -1.67 -15.66
CA ALA A 704 -23.97 -0.56 -16.47
C ALA A 704 -25.06 0.43 -16.93
N GLU A 705 -24.68 1.33 -17.85
CA GLU A 705 -25.53 2.27 -18.57
C GLU A 705 -25.53 1.90 -20.06
N LEU A 706 -26.56 2.25 -20.81
CA LEU A 706 -26.58 1.97 -22.26
C LEU A 706 -26.01 3.17 -23.04
N PRO A 707 -25.02 2.98 -23.94
CA PRO A 707 -24.35 4.06 -24.63
C PRO A 707 -25.23 4.72 -25.71
N GLN A 708 -24.89 5.96 -26.05
CA GLN A 708 -25.35 6.63 -27.27
C GLN A 708 -24.56 6.12 -28.48
N GLY A 709 -25.22 5.98 -29.62
CA GLY A 709 -24.64 5.42 -30.85
C GLY A 709 -25.02 3.94 -31.03
N THR A 710 -24.17 3.17 -31.72
CA THR A 710 -24.38 1.73 -31.91
C THR A 710 -24.37 1.00 -30.57
N VAL A 711 -25.48 0.33 -30.25
CA VAL A 711 -25.59 -0.59 -29.10
C VAL A 711 -25.19 -1.98 -29.59
N THR A 712 -24.17 -2.54 -28.94
CA THR A 712 -23.67 -3.89 -29.18
C THR A 712 -24.23 -4.89 -28.18
N ARG A 713 -24.04 -6.18 -28.45
CA ARG A 713 -24.40 -7.24 -27.50
C ARG A 713 -23.57 -7.19 -26.22
N SER A 714 -22.32 -6.75 -26.29
CA SER A 714 -21.47 -6.56 -25.10
C SER A 714 -22.08 -5.54 -24.14
N ASP A 715 -22.63 -4.44 -24.66
CA ASP A 715 -23.33 -3.42 -23.83
C ASP A 715 -24.52 -4.02 -23.09
N LEU A 716 -25.26 -4.95 -23.70
CA LEU A 716 -26.36 -5.66 -23.05
C LEU A 716 -25.90 -6.67 -21.98
N TYR A 717 -24.73 -7.29 -22.17
CA TYR A 717 -24.10 -8.11 -21.13
C TYR A 717 -23.55 -7.24 -19.97
N GLU A 718 -23.10 -6.01 -20.20
CA GLU A 718 -22.72 -5.10 -19.11
C GLU A 718 -23.93 -4.46 -18.40
N VAL A 719 -25.02 -4.18 -19.13
CA VAL A 719 -26.26 -3.66 -18.53
C VAL A 719 -26.99 -4.75 -17.74
N MET A 720 -27.24 -5.92 -18.33
CA MET A 720 -27.92 -7.06 -17.70
C MET A 720 -27.05 -8.34 -17.79
N PRO A 721 -25.97 -8.45 -16.98
CA PRO A 721 -25.11 -9.64 -16.97
C PRO A 721 -25.78 -10.91 -16.45
N PHE A 722 -26.90 -10.78 -15.72
CA PHE A 722 -27.64 -11.91 -15.16
C PHE A 722 -28.45 -12.67 -16.23
N ASP A 723 -28.53 -13.99 -16.06
CA ASP A 723 -29.36 -14.88 -16.88
C ASP A 723 -30.79 -14.99 -16.31
N ASN A 724 -31.31 -13.88 -15.78
CA ASN A 724 -32.63 -13.79 -15.14
C ASN A 724 -33.76 -13.85 -16.19
N THR A 725 -34.84 -14.55 -15.87
CA THR A 725 -36.06 -14.66 -16.69
C THR A 725 -37.14 -13.67 -16.25
N ILE A 726 -38.09 -13.36 -17.14
CA ILE A 726 -39.27 -12.56 -16.80
C ILE A 726 -40.36 -13.46 -16.22
N VAL A 727 -40.88 -13.10 -15.04
CA VAL A 727 -41.98 -13.77 -14.34
C VAL A 727 -43.16 -12.81 -14.25
N THR A 728 -44.37 -13.28 -14.57
CA THR A 728 -45.60 -12.54 -14.27
C THR A 728 -46.29 -13.07 -13.01
N VAL A 729 -46.84 -12.17 -12.20
CA VAL A 729 -47.59 -12.44 -10.96
C VAL A 729 -48.87 -11.60 -10.92
N GLU A 730 -49.81 -11.94 -10.04
CA GLU A 730 -50.96 -11.12 -9.67
C GLU A 730 -50.73 -10.44 -8.31
N LEU A 731 -50.84 -9.11 -8.27
CA LEU A 731 -50.75 -8.27 -7.07
C LEU A 731 -51.87 -7.22 -7.06
N THR A 732 -52.39 -6.90 -5.88
CA THR A 732 -53.27 -5.74 -5.66
C THR A 732 -52.48 -4.44 -5.59
N GLY A 733 -53.14 -3.28 -5.81
CA GLY A 733 -52.50 -1.98 -5.62
C GLY A 733 -51.91 -1.77 -4.21
N ALA A 734 -52.54 -2.34 -3.18
CA ALA A 734 -52.00 -2.36 -1.81
C ALA A 734 -50.71 -3.20 -1.68
N GLU A 735 -50.65 -4.36 -2.33
CA GLU A 735 -49.45 -5.20 -2.39
C GLU A 735 -48.34 -4.50 -3.21
N ILE A 736 -48.67 -3.80 -4.30
CA ILE A 736 -47.72 -3.00 -5.08
C ILE A 736 -47.13 -1.85 -4.24
N ARG A 737 -47.94 -1.14 -3.44
CA ARG A 737 -47.42 -0.16 -2.48
C ARG A 737 -46.44 -0.81 -1.50
N ARG A 738 -46.79 -1.96 -0.92
CA ARG A 738 -45.93 -2.68 0.03
C ARG A 738 -44.61 -3.11 -0.61
N LEU A 739 -44.63 -3.57 -1.86
CA LEU A 739 -43.43 -3.94 -2.61
C LEU A 739 -42.48 -2.75 -2.86
N LEU A 740 -43.03 -1.55 -3.11
CA LEU A 740 -42.24 -0.32 -3.23
C LEU A 740 -41.67 0.12 -1.87
N GLU A 741 -42.44 0.02 -0.79
CA GLU A 741 -41.94 0.24 0.58
C GLU A 741 -40.80 -0.73 0.92
N GLU A 742 -40.95 -2.04 0.63
CA GLU A 742 -39.94 -3.09 0.86
C GLU A 742 -38.58 -2.73 0.24
N GLY A 743 -38.57 -2.31 -1.03
CA GLY A 743 -37.35 -1.80 -1.68
C GLY A 743 -36.78 -0.55 -0.97
N LEU A 744 -37.63 0.42 -0.62
CA LEU A 744 -37.22 1.63 0.09
C LEU A 744 -36.75 1.37 1.53
N MET A 745 -37.09 0.25 2.17
CA MET A 745 -36.51 -0.18 3.46
C MET A 745 -35.02 -0.56 3.36
N ARG A 746 -34.52 -0.77 2.14
CA ARG A 746 -33.11 -1.02 1.80
C ARG A 746 -32.49 0.13 0.98
N GLU A 747 -33.18 1.25 0.84
CA GLU A 747 -32.86 2.36 -0.08
C GLU A 747 -32.72 1.92 -1.56
N ARG A 748 -33.35 0.80 -1.92
CA ARG A 748 -33.39 0.24 -3.28
C ARG A 748 -34.61 0.80 -4.00
N VAL A 749 -34.40 1.90 -4.73
CA VAL A 749 -35.43 2.47 -5.62
C VAL A 749 -35.75 1.48 -6.75
N MET A 750 -37.03 1.20 -6.96
CA MET A 750 -37.51 0.32 -8.01
C MET A 750 -37.79 1.09 -9.29
N GLN A 751 -37.45 0.50 -10.43
CA GLN A 751 -37.71 1.06 -11.74
C GLN A 751 -39.00 0.44 -12.28
N VAL A 752 -39.92 1.24 -12.83
CA VAL A 752 -41.32 0.83 -12.99
C VAL A 752 -41.89 1.13 -14.37
N SER A 753 -42.97 0.43 -14.75
CA SER A 753 -43.77 0.71 -15.93
C SER A 753 -45.26 0.53 -15.65
N GLY A 754 -46.10 1.39 -16.24
CA GLY A 754 -47.56 1.42 -16.06
C GLY A 754 -48.07 2.14 -14.79
N ILE A 755 -47.17 2.51 -13.88
CA ILE A 755 -47.43 3.32 -12.66
C ILE A 755 -46.43 4.47 -12.56
N ARG A 756 -46.78 5.49 -11.77
CA ARG A 756 -45.88 6.54 -11.29
C ARG A 756 -45.88 6.53 -9.77
N TYR A 757 -44.75 6.76 -9.11
CA TYR A 757 -44.70 6.87 -7.65
C TYR A 757 -43.77 7.98 -7.16
N ARG A 758 -44.05 8.46 -5.95
CA ARG A 758 -43.25 9.45 -5.23
C ARG A 758 -42.82 8.92 -3.87
N PHE A 759 -41.66 9.35 -3.39
CA PHE A 759 -41.15 8.90 -2.09
C PHE A 759 -40.26 9.91 -1.37
N ASP A 760 -40.25 9.81 -0.04
CA ASP A 760 -39.31 10.51 0.86
C ASP A 760 -38.64 9.50 1.80
N LEU A 761 -37.30 9.46 1.79
CA LEU A 761 -36.49 8.61 2.68
C LEU A 761 -36.40 9.14 4.12
N GLY A 762 -36.70 10.43 4.35
CA GLY A 762 -36.80 11.03 5.68
C GLY A 762 -38.00 10.54 6.49
N ARG A 763 -38.99 9.91 5.83
CA ARG A 763 -40.13 9.27 6.48
C ARG A 763 -39.78 7.88 7.04
N LEU A 764 -40.55 7.48 8.05
CA LEU A 764 -40.47 6.16 8.67
C LEU A 764 -40.64 5.04 7.64
N SER A 765 -39.89 3.96 7.83
CA SER A 765 -39.92 2.77 6.98
C SER A 765 -41.34 2.17 6.93
N GLY A 766 -41.87 1.90 5.73
CA GLY A 766 -43.27 1.49 5.54
C GLY A 766 -44.26 2.65 5.34
N SER A 767 -43.78 3.89 5.31
CA SER A 767 -44.57 5.09 4.96
C SER A 767 -43.81 6.06 4.06
N ARG A 768 -42.79 5.56 3.33
CA ARG A 768 -41.90 6.32 2.46
C ARG A 768 -42.53 6.66 1.11
N VAL A 769 -43.45 5.84 0.59
CA VAL A 769 -44.17 6.05 -0.68
C VAL A 769 -45.29 7.06 -0.46
N THR A 770 -45.01 8.33 -0.75
CA THR A 770 -45.92 9.46 -0.52
C THR A 770 -47.08 9.53 -1.52
N ALA A 771 -46.88 9.05 -2.76
CA ALA A 771 -47.93 8.88 -3.76
C ALA A 771 -47.67 7.65 -4.63
N LEU A 772 -48.74 6.98 -5.05
CA LEU A 772 -48.73 5.88 -6.02
C LEU A 772 -49.91 6.09 -6.98
N LEU A 773 -49.60 6.20 -8.26
CA LEU A 773 -50.50 6.67 -9.32
C LEU A 773 -50.47 5.71 -10.51
N ASP A 774 -51.55 5.68 -11.30
CA ASP A 774 -51.57 5.03 -12.61
C ASP A 774 -50.79 5.83 -13.68
N GLY A 775 -50.76 5.32 -14.92
CA GLY A 775 -50.08 5.99 -16.04
C GLY A 775 -50.65 7.37 -16.35
N GLU A 776 -51.96 7.56 -16.14
CA GLU A 776 -52.69 8.81 -16.32
C GLU A 776 -52.52 9.81 -15.15
N GLY A 777 -51.84 9.41 -14.07
CA GLY A 777 -51.55 10.24 -12.90
C GLY A 777 -52.65 10.30 -11.85
N ARG A 778 -53.67 9.44 -11.92
CA ARG A 778 -54.72 9.29 -10.90
C ARG A 778 -54.22 8.36 -9.78
N PRO A 779 -54.74 8.45 -8.54
CA PRO A 779 -54.41 7.49 -7.47
C PRO A 779 -54.68 6.05 -7.90
N LEU A 780 -53.72 5.16 -7.67
CA LEU A 780 -53.86 3.74 -8.00
C LEU A 780 -54.92 3.08 -7.08
N ASP A 781 -55.87 2.35 -7.65
CA ASP A 781 -56.84 1.57 -6.87
C ASP A 781 -56.13 0.45 -6.10
N GLU A 782 -56.10 0.59 -4.78
CA GLU A 782 -55.43 -0.36 -3.88
C GLU A 782 -56.13 -1.72 -3.80
N ARG A 783 -57.40 -1.83 -4.23
CA ARG A 783 -58.19 -3.07 -4.26
C ARG A 783 -58.14 -3.78 -5.61
N ARG A 784 -57.94 -3.06 -6.71
CA ARG A 784 -57.76 -3.67 -8.04
C ARG A 784 -56.56 -4.61 -8.00
N THR A 785 -56.74 -5.79 -8.62
CA THR A 785 -55.64 -6.71 -8.93
C THR A 785 -55.07 -6.37 -10.32
N PHE A 786 -53.76 -6.43 -10.43
CA PHE A 786 -52.97 -6.15 -11.63
C PHE A 786 -52.08 -7.36 -11.93
N ARG A 787 -51.91 -7.69 -13.21
CA ARG A 787 -50.84 -8.58 -13.66
C ARG A 787 -49.54 -7.79 -13.75
N VAL A 788 -48.53 -8.21 -13.01
CA VAL A 788 -47.25 -7.49 -12.86
C VAL A 788 -46.11 -8.35 -13.38
N ALA A 789 -45.27 -7.79 -14.27
CA ALA A 789 -44.03 -8.42 -14.69
C ALA A 789 -42.85 -8.00 -13.78
N VAL A 790 -42.10 -8.98 -13.31
CA VAL A 790 -40.84 -8.79 -12.57
C VAL A 790 -39.78 -9.77 -13.10
N ASN A 791 -38.52 -9.66 -12.67
CA ASN A 791 -37.54 -10.71 -12.95
C ASN A 791 -37.65 -11.87 -11.92
N ASP A 792 -37.15 -13.04 -12.27
CA ASP A 792 -37.28 -14.27 -11.47
C ASP A 792 -36.55 -14.23 -10.11
N PHE A 793 -35.45 -13.50 -10.03
CA PHE A 793 -34.76 -13.17 -8.79
C PHE A 793 -35.67 -12.39 -7.83
N MET A 794 -36.31 -11.31 -8.30
CA MET A 794 -37.30 -10.56 -7.52
C MET A 794 -38.50 -11.45 -7.15
N ALA A 795 -39.03 -12.22 -8.10
CA ALA A 795 -40.15 -13.14 -7.87
C ALA A 795 -39.83 -14.25 -6.84
N ALA A 796 -38.55 -14.56 -6.62
CA ALA A 796 -38.08 -15.50 -5.61
C ALA A 796 -37.84 -14.86 -4.22
N GLY A 797 -38.08 -13.56 -4.04
CA GLY A 797 -37.81 -12.83 -2.80
C GLY A 797 -36.40 -12.24 -2.68
N GLY A 798 -35.64 -12.20 -3.79
CA GLY A 798 -34.41 -11.43 -3.88
C GLY A 798 -34.65 -9.95 -3.60
N ASP A 799 -33.62 -9.23 -3.15
CA ASP A 799 -33.67 -7.85 -2.66
C ASP A 799 -34.61 -7.62 -1.44
N ASP A 800 -34.87 -8.68 -0.66
CA ASP A 800 -35.77 -8.72 0.51
C ASP A 800 -37.27 -8.55 0.21
N LEU A 801 -37.68 -8.78 -1.04
CA LEU A 801 -39.03 -8.49 -1.54
C LEU A 801 -40.06 -9.56 -1.13
N ALA A 802 -40.36 -9.62 0.17
CA ALA A 802 -41.24 -10.59 0.79
C ALA A 802 -42.63 -10.66 0.13
N THR A 803 -43.20 -9.52 -0.29
CA THR A 803 -44.49 -9.46 -0.98
C THR A 803 -44.52 -10.31 -2.26
N LEU A 804 -43.41 -10.40 -3.00
CA LEU A 804 -43.35 -11.22 -4.22
C LEU A 804 -43.34 -12.73 -3.95
N THR A 805 -42.91 -13.17 -2.76
CA THR A 805 -42.93 -14.60 -2.39
C THR A 805 -44.35 -15.10 -2.08
N GLN A 806 -45.28 -14.19 -1.79
CA GLN A 806 -46.69 -14.47 -1.53
C GLN A 806 -47.61 -14.17 -2.73
N ALA A 807 -47.04 -13.72 -3.85
CA ALA A 807 -47.78 -13.24 -5.01
C ALA A 807 -48.55 -14.37 -5.72
N ARG A 808 -49.76 -14.05 -6.21
CA ARG A 808 -50.66 -15.02 -6.84
C ARG A 808 -50.29 -15.27 -8.30
N ARG A 809 -50.72 -16.40 -8.86
CA ARG A 809 -50.49 -16.84 -10.26
C ARG A 809 -49.07 -16.56 -10.79
N ARG A 810 -48.04 -16.92 -10.03
CA ARG A 810 -46.65 -16.86 -10.51
C ARG A 810 -46.45 -17.76 -11.72
N VAL A 811 -46.12 -17.16 -12.86
CA VAL A 811 -45.78 -17.85 -14.12
C VAL A 811 -44.44 -17.31 -14.62
N ASP A 812 -43.44 -18.18 -14.71
CA ASP A 812 -42.20 -17.87 -15.43
C ASP A 812 -42.45 -18.00 -16.93
N THR A 813 -42.02 -16.99 -17.69
CA THR A 813 -42.15 -16.98 -19.15
C THR A 813 -41.02 -17.75 -19.85
N ASN A 814 -39.93 -18.04 -19.14
CA ASN A 814 -38.64 -18.51 -19.67
C ASN A 814 -37.98 -17.55 -20.68
N ILE A 815 -38.48 -16.31 -20.81
CA ILE A 815 -37.86 -15.26 -21.62
C ILE A 815 -36.81 -14.56 -20.76
N GLY A 816 -35.53 -14.61 -21.16
CA GLY A 816 -34.46 -13.88 -20.50
C GLY A 816 -34.67 -12.37 -20.60
N VAL A 817 -34.46 -11.61 -19.52
CA VAL A 817 -34.66 -10.14 -19.53
C VAL A 817 -33.70 -9.48 -20.53
N ARG A 818 -32.46 -9.97 -20.64
CA ARG A 818 -31.47 -9.52 -21.63
C ARG A 818 -31.93 -9.80 -23.06
N ASP A 819 -32.55 -10.95 -23.32
CA ASP A 819 -33.03 -11.34 -24.66
C ASP A 819 -34.28 -10.55 -25.05
N ALA A 820 -35.16 -10.22 -24.10
CA ALA A 820 -36.28 -9.31 -24.31
C ALA A 820 -35.81 -7.91 -24.74
N ILE A 821 -34.76 -7.38 -24.07
CA ILE A 821 -34.11 -6.12 -24.44
C ILE A 821 -33.47 -6.22 -25.83
N GLU A 822 -32.76 -7.31 -26.13
CA GLU A 822 -32.10 -7.51 -27.42
C GLU A 822 -33.13 -7.51 -28.58
N ASN A 823 -34.26 -8.18 -28.40
CA ASN A 823 -35.32 -8.25 -29.41
C ASN A 823 -36.08 -6.92 -29.60
N ASP A 824 -36.43 -6.22 -28.52
CA ASP A 824 -37.08 -4.90 -28.60
C ASP A 824 -36.18 -3.87 -29.32
N LEU A 825 -34.88 -3.83 -28.97
CA LEU A 825 -33.92 -2.92 -29.59
C LEU A 825 -33.71 -3.19 -31.09
N ARG A 826 -33.67 -4.47 -31.49
CA ARG A 826 -33.63 -4.86 -32.92
C ARG A 826 -34.89 -4.39 -33.65
N ALA A 827 -36.07 -4.64 -33.08
CA ALA A 827 -37.35 -4.24 -33.68
C ALA A 827 -37.46 -2.71 -33.85
N ARG A 828 -37.14 -1.92 -32.81
CA ARG A 828 -37.15 -0.44 -32.91
C ARG A 828 -36.17 0.07 -33.98
N SER A 829 -34.97 -0.51 -34.02
CA SER A 829 -33.93 -0.09 -34.97
C SER A 829 -34.30 -0.42 -36.42
N GLN A 830 -35.00 -1.54 -36.66
CA GLN A 830 -35.55 -1.88 -37.97
C GLN A 830 -36.69 -0.94 -38.41
N MET A 831 -37.54 -0.51 -37.47
CA MET A 831 -38.68 0.37 -37.78
C MET A 831 -38.32 1.85 -37.96
N ALA A 832 -37.31 2.35 -37.24
CA ALA A 832 -37.04 3.80 -37.13
C ALA A 832 -35.57 4.21 -37.37
N GLY A 833 -34.70 3.28 -37.79
CA GLY A 833 -33.25 3.53 -37.97
C GLY A 833 -32.46 3.71 -36.68
N GLY A 834 -33.12 3.60 -35.52
CA GLY A 834 -32.58 3.75 -34.18
C GLY A 834 -33.72 3.94 -33.17
N PHE A 835 -33.39 4.19 -31.91
CA PHE A 835 -34.38 4.49 -30.86
C PHE A 835 -33.95 5.68 -30.00
N ARG A 836 -34.93 6.43 -29.51
CA ARG A 836 -34.77 7.49 -28.52
C ARG A 836 -35.60 7.11 -27.29
N TYR A 837 -35.00 7.23 -26.10
CA TYR A 837 -35.69 6.99 -24.83
C TYR A 837 -35.18 8.00 -23.80
N GLU A 838 -36.10 8.55 -23.01
CA GLU A 838 -35.87 9.52 -21.94
C GLU A 838 -36.76 9.14 -20.75
N GLY A 839 -36.32 9.41 -19.52
CA GLY A 839 -37.15 9.21 -18.32
C GLY A 839 -38.31 10.21 -18.28
N ASP A 840 -39.47 9.78 -17.80
CA ASP A 840 -40.74 10.53 -17.92
C ASP A 840 -41.29 11.05 -16.58
N GLY A 841 -40.48 11.02 -15.52
CA GLY A 841 -40.85 11.47 -14.18
C GLY A 841 -41.80 10.51 -13.46
N ARG A 842 -41.71 9.21 -13.76
CA ARG A 842 -42.48 8.15 -13.10
C ARG A 842 -41.92 7.74 -11.73
N VAL A 843 -40.65 8.04 -11.42
CA VAL A 843 -40.09 7.80 -10.08
C VAL A 843 -39.46 9.07 -9.51
N LEU A 844 -40.20 9.75 -8.63
CA LEU A 844 -39.77 11.04 -8.07
C LEU A 844 -39.42 10.92 -6.58
N ARG A 845 -38.18 11.27 -6.24
CA ARG A 845 -37.78 11.50 -4.85
C ARG A 845 -38.18 12.92 -4.45
N GLU A 846 -39.04 13.05 -3.45
CA GLU A 846 -39.46 14.35 -2.95
C GLU A 846 -38.34 14.96 -2.05
N PRO A 847 -38.20 16.30 -2.01
CA PRO A 847 -37.22 16.95 -1.12
C PRO A 847 -37.61 16.68 0.34
N GLY A 848 -36.88 15.78 0.98
CA GLY A 848 -37.26 15.27 2.29
C GLY A 848 -37.43 16.38 3.32
N SER A 849 -38.56 16.37 4.02
CA SER A 849 -38.82 17.34 5.08
C SER A 849 -37.77 17.13 6.17
N ARG A 850 -36.83 18.07 6.34
CA ARG A 850 -35.95 18.09 7.50
C ARG A 850 -36.83 18.03 8.74
N ALA A 851 -36.67 16.99 9.55
CA ALA A 851 -37.14 17.03 10.93
C ALA A 851 -36.58 18.30 11.58
N PRO A 852 -37.38 19.06 12.36
CA PRO A 852 -36.86 20.23 13.07
C PRO A 852 -35.64 19.81 13.90
N SER A 853 -34.55 20.58 13.78
CA SER A 853 -33.37 20.38 14.61
C SER A 853 -33.68 20.81 16.05
N GLY A 854 -34.25 19.90 16.81
CA GLY A 854 -34.22 19.95 18.27
C GLY A 854 -32.79 19.78 18.78
N GLU A 855 -32.54 20.35 19.96
CA GLU A 855 -31.22 20.54 20.58
C GLU A 855 -30.56 19.23 21.05
#